data_AF-A0A8C8LQH0-F1
#
_entry.id   AF-A0A8C8LQH0-F1
#
_cell.length_a   1.000
_cell.length_b   1.000
_cell.length_c   1.000
_cell.angle_alpha   90.00
_cell.angle_beta   90.00
_cell.angle_gamma   90.00
#
_symmetry.space_group_name_H-M   'P 1'
#
loop_
_entity.id
_entity.type
_entity.pdbx_description
1 polymer ?
#
loop_
_entity_poly.entity_id
_entity_poly.type
_entity_poly.pdbx_seq_one_letter_code
_entity_poly.pdbx_strand_id
1 'polypeptide(L)'
;MSRGSIEIPLRDTDEVIELDFDQLPEGDEVISILKQEHTQLHIWIALALEYYKQTKTEDFVKLLEAARIDGNLDYRDHEKDQMTCLDTLAAYYVQQARKEKNKDAKKELITQATLLYTMADKIIMYDQNHLLGRACFCLLEGDKMDQADAQFHFVLNQSTNNIPALLGKACISFNKKDYRGALAYYKKALRTNPGCPAEVRLGMGHCFVKLSKLEKARLAFGRALELNSKCVGALVGLAVLELNSKEPDSIKNGVQLLSRAYTIDPSNPMVLNHLANHFFFKKDYSKVQHLALHAFHNTEVEAMQAESCYQLARSFHVQEDYDQAFQYYYQATQFASSTFVLPFFGLGQMYVYRRDKENAAQCFEKVLKAYPNNYETMKILGSLYATSDDQEKRDIAKGHLKKVTEQYPDDVEAWIELAQILEQTDIQGALSAYGTATRILQEKVQADVPPEILNNLGALHFRLGNLGEAKKYFLASLERAKAEGEHDEHYYNAISVTTSYNLARLYEAMCEFHEAEKLYKNILREHPNYVDCYLRLGAMARDKGNFYEASDWFKEALQINQDHPDAWSLIGNLHLAKQEWGPGQKKFERILKQPSTQNDTYSMLALGNVWLQTLHQPTRDREKEKRHQDRALAIYKQVLRNDSKNLYAANGIGAVLAHKGYYREARDVFAQVREATADISDVWLNLAHIYVEQKQYISAVQMYENCLKKFYKHQNTEVLLYLARALFKCGKLQECKQTLLKARHVAPSDTVLMFNVALVLQRLATLVLKDEKSNLKAVLSAVKELELAHRYFSYLAKAGDKMRFDLVLASTEARQCSDLLSQAQYHVARARKQDEEEKEIRAKQDQERDFLRQQMHKEQEEKRTKLEEDQKKLLEQRAMYVEKTKGLLSFADGMKEERKEKRKGGGRVSRKKGDFDEFVNDGSDEDLPVRRRKKRKGGSGSEEEGRRKRRRNPRDSGSGSDIEGGHKKRIASDSESDGGRNRSGSEAGSPQRSGNSVSDSGSDRPVKRKRVHQQSDSEQSDNESKRSRSGSENESRPGSPAAASGSEAGSPACSPHRSDNGSEPGASAKEASNHGSGSDSD
;
A
#
# COMPACT_ATOMS: atom_id res chain seq x y z
N MET A 1 10.08 -77.57 27.47
CA MET A 1 9.23 -78.76 27.66
C MET A 1 7.86 -78.27 28.05
N SER A 2 6.81 -78.67 27.34
CA SER A 2 5.44 -78.52 27.82
C SER A 2 5.18 -79.67 28.80
N ARG A 3 4.85 -79.35 30.06
CA ARG A 3 4.03 -80.27 30.87
C ARG A 3 2.65 -80.31 30.17
N GLY A 4 2.11 -81.51 29.95
CA GLY A 4 0.78 -81.72 29.36
C GLY A 4 -0.33 -81.66 30.40
N SER A 5 -0.01 -82.13 31.61
CA SER A 5 -0.83 -82.08 32.81
C SER A 5 -0.22 -81.13 33.86
N ILE A 6 -1.03 -80.72 34.84
CA ILE A 6 -0.54 -80.22 36.14
C ILE A 6 -0.89 -81.21 37.25
N GLU A 7 0.07 -81.43 38.14
CA GLU A 7 -0.08 -82.26 39.34
C GLU A 7 -0.64 -81.38 40.48
N ILE A 8 -1.83 -81.69 40.99
CA ILE A 8 -2.43 -81.05 42.16
C ILE A 8 -2.27 -82.00 43.36
N PRO A 9 -1.47 -81.65 44.39
CA PRO A 9 -1.32 -82.48 45.59
C PRO A 9 -2.61 -82.56 46.41
N LEU A 10 -2.97 -83.76 46.85
CA LEU A 10 -4.03 -83.98 47.83
C LEU A 10 -3.53 -83.73 49.25
N ARG A 11 -4.44 -83.37 50.16
CA ARG A 11 -4.10 -82.96 51.54
C ARG A 11 -3.63 -84.12 52.43
N ASP A 12 -4.26 -85.28 52.29
CA ASP A 12 -4.16 -86.39 53.26
C ASP A 12 -3.41 -87.63 52.69
N THR A 13 -2.89 -87.56 51.46
CA THR A 13 -2.20 -88.68 50.77
C THR A 13 -1.09 -88.18 49.84
N ASP A 14 -0.08 -89.02 49.58
CA ASP A 14 0.98 -88.75 48.59
C ASP A 14 0.49 -88.83 47.11
N GLU A 15 -0.82 -89.00 46.88
CA GLU A 15 -1.43 -89.04 45.54
C GLU A 15 -1.68 -87.63 44.99
N VAL A 16 -1.54 -87.48 43.67
CA VAL A 16 -1.75 -86.22 42.95
C VAL A 16 -2.87 -86.37 41.92
N ILE A 17 -3.73 -85.36 41.83
CA ILE A 17 -4.67 -85.25 40.70
C ILE A 17 -3.90 -84.65 39.52
N GLU A 18 -3.67 -85.43 38.46
CA GLU A 18 -3.20 -84.89 37.19
C GLU A 18 -4.38 -84.34 36.37
N LEU A 19 -4.27 -83.07 35.96
CA LEU A 19 -5.27 -82.38 35.15
C LEU A 19 -4.66 -81.99 33.79
N ASP A 20 -5.12 -82.61 32.71
CA ASP A 20 -4.66 -82.39 31.33
C ASP A 20 -5.09 -81.03 30.76
N PHE A 21 -4.12 -80.25 30.27
CA PHE A 21 -4.35 -78.90 29.73
C PHE A 21 -5.11 -78.86 28.40
N ASP A 22 -5.33 -79.99 27.75
CA ASP A 22 -6.18 -80.09 26.55
C ASP A 22 -7.68 -80.20 26.88
N GLN A 23 -8.04 -80.63 28.09
CA GLN A 23 -9.44 -80.87 28.52
C GLN A 23 -9.75 -80.25 29.90
N LEU A 24 -9.40 -78.97 30.08
CA LEU A 24 -9.74 -78.19 31.27
C LEU A 24 -11.28 -78.12 31.49
N PRO A 25 -11.81 -78.48 32.67
CA PRO A 25 -13.26 -78.52 32.97
C PRO A 25 -13.86 -77.10 33.17
N GLU A 26 -14.97 -76.97 33.90
CA GLU A 26 -15.57 -75.67 34.24
C GLU A 26 -14.86 -75.00 35.41
N GLY A 27 -14.71 -73.67 35.37
CA GLY A 27 -13.91 -72.93 36.36
C GLY A 27 -14.40 -73.08 37.79
N ASP A 28 -15.72 -73.20 37.99
CA ASP A 28 -16.33 -73.29 39.32
C ASP A 28 -16.06 -74.66 39.99
N GLU A 29 -15.90 -75.73 39.21
CA GLU A 29 -15.46 -77.05 39.70
C GLU A 29 -14.00 -77.01 40.15
N VAL A 30 -13.12 -76.39 39.35
CA VAL A 30 -11.69 -76.23 39.69
C VAL A 30 -11.50 -75.39 40.94
N ILE A 31 -12.23 -74.28 41.08
CA ILE A 31 -12.21 -73.45 42.30
C ILE A 31 -12.62 -74.28 43.52
N SER A 32 -13.63 -75.15 43.39
CA SER A 32 -14.08 -76.04 44.46
C SER A 32 -13.01 -77.05 44.88
N ILE A 33 -12.35 -77.71 43.92
CA ILE A 33 -11.28 -78.70 44.18
C ILE A 33 -10.07 -78.02 44.85
N LEU A 34 -9.55 -76.94 44.25
CA LEU A 34 -8.37 -76.24 44.75
C LEU A 34 -8.56 -75.66 46.17
N LYS A 35 -9.81 -75.32 46.53
CA LYS A 35 -10.22 -74.83 47.85
C LYS A 35 -10.34 -75.96 48.89
N GLN A 36 -10.89 -77.12 48.52
CA GLN A 36 -11.01 -78.28 49.42
C GLN A 36 -9.62 -78.80 49.84
N GLU A 37 -8.68 -78.89 48.90
CA GLU A 37 -7.33 -79.38 49.13
C GLU A 37 -6.34 -78.32 49.68
N HIS A 38 -6.77 -77.07 49.92
CA HIS A 38 -5.93 -75.97 50.40
C HIS A 38 -4.63 -75.77 49.60
N THR A 39 -4.73 -75.86 48.28
CA THR A 39 -3.59 -75.86 47.34
C THR A 39 -2.76 -74.57 47.37
N GLN A 40 -1.46 -74.67 47.03
CA GLN A 40 -0.55 -73.52 46.98
C GLN A 40 -0.87 -72.58 45.80
N LEU A 41 -0.72 -71.27 46.01
CA LEU A 41 -1.26 -70.25 45.11
C LEU A 41 -0.61 -70.24 43.71
N HIS A 42 0.65 -70.67 43.59
CA HIS A 42 1.32 -70.84 42.30
C HIS A 42 0.58 -71.83 41.35
N ILE A 43 -0.15 -72.81 41.90
CA ILE A 43 -0.95 -73.79 41.13
C ILE A 43 -2.18 -73.09 40.52
N TRP A 44 -2.84 -72.20 41.27
CA TRP A 44 -3.96 -71.38 40.78
C TRP A 44 -3.52 -70.49 39.62
N ILE A 45 -2.36 -69.83 39.74
CA ILE A 45 -1.78 -68.98 38.69
C ILE A 45 -1.43 -69.81 37.45
N ALA A 46 -0.83 -71.00 37.62
CA ALA A 46 -0.48 -71.88 36.52
C ALA A 46 -1.74 -72.33 35.74
N LEU A 47 -2.77 -72.83 36.44
CA LEU A 47 -4.06 -73.20 35.84
C LEU A 47 -4.71 -72.02 35.11
N ALA A 48 -4.72 -70.83 35.74
CA ALA A 48 -5.24 -69.62 35.12
C ALA A 48 -4.52 -69.30 33.79
N LEU A 49 -3.19 -69.37 33.75
CA LEU A 49 -2.42 -69.11 32.52
C LEU A 49 -2.75 -70.11 31.40
N GLU A 50 -3.13 -71.35 31.70
CA GLU A 50 -3.62 -72.31 30.69
C GLU A 50 -5.06 -72.01 30.25
N TYR A 51 -5.99 -71.64 31.16
CA TYR A 51 -7.32 -71.12 30.79
C TYR A 51 -7.22 -69.91 29.84
N TYR A 52 -6.30 -68.99 30.11
CA TYR A 52 -6.03 -67.83 29.25
C TYR A 52 -5.47 -68.22 27.87
N LYS A 53 -4.60 -69.23 27.79
CA LYS A 53 -4.12 -69.79 26.51
C LYS A 53 -5.22 -70.47 25.71
N GLN A 54 -6.16 -71.17 26.36
CA GLN A 54 -7.37 -71.71 25.73
C GLN A 54 -8.39 -70.61 25.34
N THR A 55 -8.14 -69.34 25.66
CA THR A 55 -9.04 -68.18 25.47
C THR A 55 -10.35 -68.23 26.28
N LYS A 56 -10.43 -69.09 27.31
CA LYS A 56 -11.50 -69.09 28.33
C LYS A 56 -11.29 -67.92 29.32
N THR A 57 -11.63 -66.70 28.90
CA THR A 57 -11.30 -65.48 29.65
C THR A 57 -12.12 -65.27 30.92
N GLU A 58 -13.37 -65.72 30.96
CA GLU A 58 -14.23 -65.56 32.14
C GLU A 58 -13.77 -66.47 33.29
N ASP A 59 -13.48 -67.74 32.99
CA ASP A 59 -12.94 -68.70 33.96
C ASP A 59 -11.57 -68.26 34.50
N PHE A 60 -10.73 -67.66 33.64
CA PHE A 60 -9.47 -67.06 34.04
C PHE A 60 -9.64 -65.95 35.10
N VAL A 61 -10.61 -65.05 34.90
CA VAL A 61 -10.91 -63.98 35.86
C VAL A 61 -11.49 -64.57 37.15
N LYS A 62 -12.52 -65.43 37.05
CA LYS A 62 -13.12 -66.12 38.20
C LYS A 62 -12.07 -66.79 39.09
N LEU A 63 -11.17 -67.56 38.47
CA LEU A 63 -10.14 -68.33 39.18
C LEU A 63 -9.15 -67.43 39.93
N LEU A 64 -8.73 -66.30 39.34
CA LEU A 64 -7.84 -65.33 40.00
C LEU A 64 -8.57 -64.48 41.06
N GLU A 65 -9.84 -64.14 40.87
CA GLU A 65 -10.63 -63.43 41.90
C GLU A 65 -10.96 -64.31 43.11
N ALA A 66 -11.19 -65.61 42.89
CA ALA A 66 -11.29 -66.61 43.95
C ALA A 66 -9.94 -66.82 44.66
N ALA A 67 -8.84 -66.97 43.92
CA ALA A 67 -7.48 -67.11 44.46
C ALA A 67 -7.07 -65.95 45.39
N ARG A 68 -7.58 -64.73 45.15
CA ARG A 68 -7.37 -63.55 46.01
C ARG A 68 -8.06 -63.67 47.38
N ILE A 69 -9.16 -64.43 47.48
CA ILE A 69 -10.03 -64.49 48.67
C ILE A 69 -9.82 -65.79 49.45
N ASP A 70 -9.79 -66.92 48.73
CA ASP A 70 -9.78 -68.28 49.29
C ASP A 70 -8.41 -68.98 49.21
N GLY A 71 -7.38 -68.30 48.68
CA GLY A 71 -6.03 -68.85 48.55
C GLY A 71 -5.40 -69.20 49.90
N ASN A 72 -4.70 -70.33 49.98
CA ASN A 72 -3.97 -70.73 51.18
C ASN A 72 -2.78 -69.76 51.43
N LEU A 73 -2.63 -69.27 52.66
CA LEU A 73 -1.60 -68.32 53.07
C LEU A 73 -0.49 -68.97 53.95
N ASP A 74 -0.66 -70.20 54.41
CA ASP A 74 0.25 -70.85 55.37
C ASP A 74 1.50 -71.49 54.71
N TYR A 75 2.21 -70.73 53.87
CA TYR A 75 3.52 -71.12 53.33
C TYR A 75 4.47 -69.93 53.15
N ARG A 76 5.78 -70.20 53.05
CA ARG A 76 6.83 -69.15 53.18
C ARG A 76 6.83 -68.06 52.11
N ASP A 77 6.42 -68.37 50.89
CA ASP A 77 6.47 -67.44 49.75
C ASP A 77 5.08 -66.91 49.36
N HIS A 78 4.06 -67.04 50.22
CA HIS A 78 2.67 -66.66 49.90
C HIS A 78 2.51 -65.19 49.49
N GLU A 79 3.23 -64.25 50.13
CA GLU A 79 3.22 -62.83 49.76
C GLU A 79 3.68 -62.61 48.31
N LYS A 80 4.61 -63.45 47.83
CA LYS A 80 5.17 -63.36 46.48
C LYS A 80 4.17 -63.82 45.43
N ASP A 81 3.50 -64.94 45.67
CA ASP A 81 2.48 -65.47 44.77
C ASP A 81 1.19 -64.62 44.83
N GLN A 82 0.82 -64.09 46.00
CA GLN A 82 -0.35 -63.23 46.15
C GLN A 82 -0.19 -61.93 45.35
N MET A 83 1.01 -61.35 45.36
CA MET A 83 1.34 -60.21 44.51
C MET A 83 1.25 -60.56 43.02
N THR A 84 1.73 -61.73 42.57
CA THR A 84 1.64 -62.13 41.15
C THR A 84 0.22 -62.51 40.71
N CYS A 85 -0.64 -63.02 41.59
CA CYS A 85 -2.10 -63.10 41.38
C CYS A 85 -2.71 -61.72 41.10
N LEU A 86 -2.43 -60.73 41.97
CA LEU A 86 -2.96 -59.37 41.81
C LEU A 86 -2.45 -58.70 40.52
N ASP A 87 -1.16 -58.86 40.20
CA ASP A 87 -0.57 -58.32 38.98
C ASP A 87 -1.09 -58.97 37.70
N THR A 88 -1.30 -60.29 37.68
CA THR A 88 -1.84 -60.98 36.48
C THR A 88 -3.29 -60.57 36.21
N LEU A 89 -4.10 -60.44 37.26
CA LEU A 89 -5.47 -59.91 37.16
C LEU A 89 -5.48 -58.43 36.74
N ALA A 90 -4.64 -57.58 37.35
CA ALA A 90 -4.53 -56.16 36.99
C ALA A 90 -4.01 -55.95 35.55
N ALA A 91 -3.05 -56.76 35.12
CA ALA A 91 -2.54 -56.78 33.75
C ALA A 91 -3.61 -57.28 32.75
N TYR A 92 -4.49 -58.20 33.15
CA TYR A 92 -5.61 -58.64 32.33
C TYR A 92 -6.65 -57.53 32.15
N TYR A 93 -7.13 -56.90 33.23
CA TYR A 93 -8.07 -55.78 33.12
C TYR A 93 -7.48 -54.60 32.32
N VAL A 94 -6.16 -54.40 32.39
CA VAL A 94 -5.40 -53.51 31.49
C VAL A 94 -5.51 -53.88 30.00
N GLN A 95 -5.43 -55.17 29.65
CA GLN A 95 -5.57 -55.61 28.26
C GLN A 95 -7.02 -55.60 27.79
N GLN A 96 -7.99 -55.80 28.69
CA GLN A 96 -9.41 -55.64 28.40
C GLN A 96 -9.77 -54.17 28.15
N ALA A 97 -9.31 -53.24 28.98
CA ALA A 97 -9.49 -51.79 28.82
C ALA A 97 -8.86 -51.21 27.53
N ARG A 98 -7.95 -51.95 26.87
CA ARG A 98 -7.42 -51.62 25.53
C ARG A 98 -8.35 -52.05 24.39
N LYS A 99 -9.15 -53.10 24.61
CA LYS A 99 -10.13 -53.65 23.64
C LYS A 99 -11.51 -53.02 23.80
N GLU A 100 -11.85 -52.60 25.02
CA GLU A 100 -13.16 -52.07 25.37
C GLU A 100 -13.44 -50.73 24.65
N LYS A 101 -14.66 -50.60 24.13
CA LYS A 101 -15.13 -49.46 23.32
C LYS A 101 -16.01 -48.51 24.13
N ASN A 102 -16.76 -49.00 25.11
CA ASN A 102 -17.58 -48.14 25.96
C ASN A 102 -16.67 -47.34 26.93
N LYS A 103 -16.79 -46.01 26.91
CA LYS A 103 -15.98 -45.10 27.75
C LYS A 103 -16.14 -45.35 29.23
N ASP A 104 -17.32 -45.76 29.69
CA ASP A 104 -17.58 -45.93 31.12
C ASP A 104 -17.14 -47.30 31.62
N ALA A 105 -17.46 -48.39 30.89
CA ALA A 105 -16.89 -49.71 31.16
C ALA A 105 -15.35 -49.71 31.10
N LYS A 106 -14.75 -48.94 30.18
CA LYS A 106 -13.30 -48.74 30.12
C LYS A 106 -12.75 -48.00 31.35
N LYS A 107 -13.45 -47.00 31.88
CA LYS A 107 -13.07 -46.37 33.16
C LYS A 107 -13.18 -47.36 34.31
N GLU A 108 -14.25 -48.17 34.36
CA GLU A 108 -14.46 -49.18 35.40
C GLU A 108 -13.31 -50.20 35.42
N LEU A 109 -12.96 -50.78 34.27
CA LEU A 109 -11.80 -51.68 34.11
C LEU A 109 -10.47 -51.00 34.52
N ILE A 110 -10.30 -49.72 34.22
CA ILE A 110 -9.12 -48.94 34.65
C ILE A 110 -9.13 -48.74 36.17
N THR A 111 -10.28 -48.46 36.81
CA THR A 111 -10.38 -48.31 38.27
C THR A 111 -10.21 -49.63 39.03
N GLN A 112 -10.66 -50.76 38.46
CA GLN A 112 -10.37 -52.09 38.97
C GLN A 112 -8.86 -52.37 38.89
N ALA A 113 -8.22 -52.04 37.77
CA ALA A 113 -6.76 -52.16 37.63
C ALA A 113 -5.98 -51.22 38.58
N THR A 114 -6.40 -49.97 38.80
CA THR A 114 -5.72 -49.09 39.79
C THR A 114 -5.80 -49.67 41.19
N LEU A 115 -6.98 -50.17 41.60
CA LEU A 115 -7.20 -50.76 42.91
C LEU A 115 -6.28 -51.96 43.14
N LEU A 116 -6.24 -52.90 42.18
CA LEU A 116 -5.41 -54.10 42.28
C LEU A 116 -3.91 -53.78 42.30
N TYR A 117 -3.43 -52.89 41.42
CA TYR A 117 -2.03 -52.45 41.48
C TYR A 117 -1.70 -51.75 42.81
N THR A 118 -2.61 -50.94 43.37
CA THR A 118 -2.43 -50.29 44.68
C THR A 118 -2.65 -51.21 45.89
N MET A 119 -3.19 -52.42 45.68
CA MET A 119 -3.11 -53.51 46.65
C MET A 119 -1.75 -54.21 46.57
N ALA A 120 -1.26 -54.53 45.36
CA ALA A 120 0.05 -55.14 45.14
C ALA A 120 1.24 -54.23 45.57
N ASP A 121 1.14 -52.90 45.34
CA ASP A 121 2.09 -51.87 45.82
C ASP A 121 2.36 -52.00 47.33
N LYS A 122 1.38 -52.50 48.12
CA LYS A 122 1.49 -52.64 49.59
C LYS A 122 2.18 -53.94 50.04
N ILE A 123 2.28 -54.93 49.16
CA ILE A 123 2.89 -56.24 49.47
C ILE A 123 4.37 -56.21 49.06
N ILE A 124 4.68 -56.03 47.77
CA ILE A 124 6.06 -55.97 47.25
C ILE A 124 6.21 -54.86 46.20
N MET A 125 6.48 -53.64 46.67
CA MET A 125 6.61 -52.43 45.82
C MET A 125 7.71 -52.50 44.75
N TYR A 126 8.83 -53.20 44.98
CA TYR A 126 10.03 -53.14 44.13
C TYR A 126 10.28 -54.38 43.26
N ASP A 127 9.27 -55.23 43.00
CA ASP A 127 9.46 -56.37 42.10
C ASP A 127 9.59 -55.98 40.62
N GLN A 128 10.42 -56.73 39.89
CA GLN A 128 10.70 -56.50 38.47
C GLN A 128 9.46 -56.62 37.57
N ASN A 129 8.56 -57.56 37.86
CA ASN A 129 7.34 -57.75 37.06
C ASN A 129 6.24 -56.78 37.49
N HIS A 130 6.12 -56.50 38.80
CA HIS A 130 5.20 -55.49 39.33
C HIS A 130 5.49 -54.09 38.77
N LEU A 131 6.74 -53.63 38.89
CA LEU A 131 7.15 -52.34 38.33
C LEU A 131 6.95 -52.26 36.81
N LEU A 132 7.08 -53.39 36.09
CA LEU A 132 6.82 -53.47 34.66
C LEU A 132 5.32 -53.38 34.33
N GLY A 133 4.46 -54.08 35.08
CA GLY A 133 2.99 -54.00 34.97
C GLY A 133 2.50 -52.58 35.27
N ARG A 134 2.97 -52.01 36.38
CA ARG A 134 2.70 -50.64 36.82
C ARG A 134 3.13 -49.60 35.79
N ALA A 135 4.31 -49.75 35.18
CA ALA A 135 4.78 -48.87 34.10
C ALA A 135 3.93 -49.01 32.82
N CYS A 136 3.54 -50.24 32.46
CA CYS A 136 2.62 -50.50 31.35
C CYS A 136 1.20 -49.96 31.59
N PHE A 137 0.76 -49.88 32.85
CA PHE A 137 -0.48 -49.26 33.28
C PHE A 137 -0.43 -47.73 33.16
N CYS A 138 0.59 -47.07 33.74
CA CYS A 138 0.75 -45.61 33.67
C CYS A 138 0.91 -45.08 32.22
N LEU A 139 1.40 -45.93 31.30
CA LEU A 139 1.47 -45.64 29.86
C LEU A 139 0.09 -45.59 29.17
N LEU A 140 -0.96 -46.15 29.78
CA LEU A 140 -2.32 -46.20 29.22
C LEU A 140 -3.26 -45.13 29.77
N GLU A 141 -3.01 -44.67 30.99
CA GLU A 141 -3.68 -43.47 31.52
C GLU A 141 -3.27 -42.19 30.77
N GLY A 142 -2.19 -42.23 29.98
CA GLY A 142 -1.76 -41.15 29.08
C GLY A 142 -1.10 -39.95 29.78
N ASP A 143 -1.59 -39.55 30.95
CA ASP A 143 -1.12 -38.36 31.67
C ASP A 143 0.19 -38.59 32.44
N LYS A 144 0.48 -39.84 32.83
CA LYS A 144 1.56 -40.21 33.78
C LYS A 144 2.84 -40.70 33.09
N MET A 145 3.14 -40.13 31.92
CA MET A 145 4.24 -40.57 31.04
C MET A 145 5.62 -40.54 31.70
N ASP A 146 5.92 -39.52 32.51
CA ASP A 146 7.21 -39.42 33.20
C ASP A 146 7.31 -40.40 34.39
N GLN A 147 6.19 -40.71 35.05
CA GLN A 147 6.13 -41.75 36.07
C GLN A 147 6.37 -43.12 35.43
N ALA A 148 5.75 -43.42 34.28
CA ALA A 148 6.02 -44.64 33.52
C ALA A 148 7.49 -44.72 33.07
N ASP A 149 8.08 -43.61 32.60
CA ASP A 149 9.48 -43.52 32.17
C ASP A 149 10.45 -43.84 33.32
N ALA A 150 10.14 -43.35 34.52
CA ALA A 150 10.88 -43.64 35.74
C ALA A 150 10.74 -45.11 36.16
N GLN A 151 9.54 -45.69 36.17
CA GLN A 151 9.37 -47.11 36.55
C GLN A 151 10.06 -48.06 35.56
N PHE A 152 9.93 -47.83 34.25
CA PHE A 152 10.74 -48.58 33.27
C PHE A 152 12.25 -48.34 33.43
N HIS A 153 12.69 -47.20 33.99
CA HIS A 153 14.10 -46.99 34.31
C HIS A 153 14.57 -47.84 35.51
N PHE A 154 13.78 -47.92 36.59
CA PHE A 154 14.08 -48.79 37.73
C PHE A 154 14.17 -50.26 37.33
N VAL A 155 13.23 -50.75 36.51
CA VAL A 155 13.28 -52.12 35.97
C VAL A 155 14.56 -52.36 35.16
N LEU A 156 15.03 -51.41 34.36
CA LEU A 156 16.31 -51.54 33.63
C LEU A 156 17.55 -51.39 34.51
N ASN A 157 17.46 -50.73 35.67
CA ASN A 157 18.56 -50.65 36.63
C ASN A 157 18.71 -51.98 37.40
N GLN A 158 17.60 -52.67 37.69
CA GLN A 158 17.60 -54.05 38.18
C GLN A 158 18.01 -55.05 37.08
N SER A 159 17.47 -54.89 35.87
CA SER A 159 17.51 -55.88 34.79
C SER A 159 17.79 -55.24 33.42
N THR A 160 19.07 -54.92 33.17
CA THR A 160 19.53 -54.15 31.99
C THR A 160 19.13 -54.72 30.62
N ASN A 161 18.81 -56.02 30.56
CA ASN A 161 18.42 -56.75 29.35
C ASN A 161 16.91 -57.03 29.23
N ASN A 162 16.06 -56.48 30.10
CA ASN A 162 14.62 -56.73 30.09
C ASN A 162 13.95 -56.16 28.82
N ILE A 163 13.47 -57.06 27.95
CA ILE A 163 12.91 -56.73 26.64
C ILE A 163 11.64 -55.86 26.77
N PRO A 164 10.58 -56.27 27.50
CA PRO A 164 9.42 -55.40 27.77
C PRO A 164 9.78 -53.99 28.27
N ALA A 165 10.73 -53.85 29.20
CA ALA A 165 11.12 -52.53 29.71
C ALA A 165 11.83 -51.66 28.66
N LEU A 166 12.70 -52.25 27.83
CA LEU A 166 13.30 -51.56 26.68
C LEU A 166 12.23 -51.11 25.66
N LEU A 167 11.19 -51.91 25.43
CA LEU A 167 10.08 -51.57 24.54
C LEU A 167 9.18 -50.47 25.15
N GLY A 168 8.91 -50.52 26.45
CA GLY A 168 8.17 -49.49 27.18
C GLY A 168 8.84 -48.12 27.05
N LYS A 169 10.15 -48.03 27.30
CA LYS A 169 10.92 -46.78 27.06
C LYS A 169 10.93 -46.38 25.58
N ALA A 170 10.98 -47.33 24.65
CA ALA A 170 10.91 -47.02 23.22
C ALA A 170 9.57 -46.36 22.81
N CYS A 171 8.44 -46.85 23.35
CA CYS A 171 7.12 -46.25 23.16
C CYS A 171 7.03 -44.86 23.81
N ILE A 172 7.55 -44.68 25.02
CA ILE A 172 7.58 -43.37 25.68
C ILE A 172 8.42 -42.36 24.90
N SER A 173 9.63 -42.73 24.45
CA SER A 173 10.45 -41.85 23.60
C SER A 173 9.75 -41.51 22.27
N PHE A 174 9.01 -42.44 21.68
CA PHE A 174 8.22 -42.20 20.46
C PHE A 174 7.10 -41.17 20.70
N ASN A 175 6.35 -41.31 21.80
CA ASN A 175 5.28 -40.36 22.17
C ASN A 175 5.85 -38.98 22.55
N LYS A 176 7.01 -38.94 23.23
CA LYS A 176 7.81 -37.72 23.48
C LYS A 176 8.47 -37.14 22.21
N LYS A 177 8.21 -37.72 21.03
CA LYS A 177 8.74 -37.34 19.71
C LYS A 177 10.26 -37.50 19.53
N ASP A 178 10.97 -38.13 20.48
CA ASP A 178 12.35 -38.58 20.28
C ASP A 178 12.38 -39.93 19.53
N TYR A 179 12.19 -39.83 18.22
CA TYR A 179 12.31 -40.96 17.31
C TYR A 179 13.75 -41.52 17.22
N ARG A 180 14.77 -40.79 17.70
CA ARG A 180 16.17 -41.28 17.70
C ARG A 180 16.44 -42.16 18.91
N GLY A 181 16.04 -41.73 20.11
CA GLY A 181 16.08 -42.53 21.34
C GLY A 181 15.21 -43.78 21.22
N ALA A 182 13.95 -43.63 20.77
CA ALA A 182 13.05 -44.76 20.54
C ALA A 182 13.68 -45.86 19.66
N LEU A 183 14.25 -45.45 18.52
CA LEU A 183 14.93 -46.34 17.57
C LEU A 183 16.19 -47.00 18.17
N ALA A 184 16.90 -46.32 19.08
CA ALA A 184 18.01 -46.90 19.82
C ALA A 184 17.54 -47.99 20.80
N TYR A 185 16.42 -47.80 21.49
CA TYR A 185 15.84 -48.82 22.38
C TYR A 185 15.28 -50.03 21.60
N TYR A 186 14.54 -49.82 20.50
CA TYR A 186 14.09 -50.92 19.63
C TYR A 186 15.28 -51.75 19.09
N LYS A 187 16.40 -51.10 18.73
CA LYS A 187 17.64 -51.79 18.34
C LYS A 187 18.32 -52.56 19.46
N LYS A 188 18.23 -52.09 20.72
CA LYS A 188 18.74 -52.85 21.88
C LYS A 188 17.90 -54.12 22.07
N ALA A 189 16.58 -54.01 22.09
CA ALA A 189 15.68 -55.16 22.21
C ALA A 189 15.95 -56.23 21.13
N LEU A 190 16.06 -55.83 19.85
CA LEU A 190 16.35 -56.76 18.74
C LEU A 190 17.75 -57.39 18.77
N ARG A 191 18.72 -56.79 19.48
CA ARG A 191 20.05 -57.39 19.72
C ARG A 191 20.01 -58.41 20.84
N THR A 192 19.30 -58.10 21.92
CA THR A 192 19.20 -58.95 23.12
C THR A 192 18.31 -60.17 22.87
N ASN A 193 17.26 -60.08 22.04
CA ASN A 193 16.51 -61.22 21.55
C ASN A 193 16.16 -61.10 20.05
N PRO A 194 16.88 -61.80 19.14
CA PRO A 194 16.55 -61.84 17.72
C PRO A 194 15.14 -62.39 17.40
N GLY A 195 14.61 -63.26 18.26
CA GLY A 195 13.28 -63.86 18.18
C GLY A 195 12.13 -62.99 18.67
N CYS A 196 12.35 -61.69 18.93
CA CYS A 196 11.27 -60.76 19.31
C CYS A 196 10.07 -60.81 18.35
N PRO A 197 8.83 -60.61 18.84
CA PRO A 197 7.62 -60.50 18.03
C PRO A 197 7.71 -59.48 16.88
N ALA A 198 6.88 -59.66 15.86
CA ALA A 198 6.81 -58.79 14.68
C ALA A 198 6.56 -57.31 15.03
N GLU A 199 5.80 -57.05 16.11
CA GLU A 199 5.48 -55.72 16.64
C GLU A 199 6.71 -54.87 17.00
N VAL A 200 7.82 -55.49 17.43
CA VAL A 200 9.08 -54.78 17.71
C VAL A 200 9.67 -54.18 16.42
N ARG A 201 9.50 -54.88 15.29
CA ARG A 201 9.95 -54.42 13.97
C ARG A 201 8.96 -53.42 13.37
N LEU A 202 7.67 -53.55 13.66
CA LEU A 202 6.63 -52.56 13.35
C LEU A 202 6.94 -51.20 14.01
N GLY A 203 7.19 -51.17 15.33
CA GLY A 203 7.57 -49.95 16.05
C GLY A 203 8.83 -49.28 15.49
N MET A 204 9.87 -50.08 15.20
CA MET A 204 11.07 -49.59 14.53
C MET A 204 10.77 -49.04 13.11
N GLY A 205 9.86 -49.66 12.36
CA GLY A 205 9.39 -49.18 11.06
C GLY A 205 8.73 -47.81 11.15
N HIS A 206 7.82 -47.60 12.10
CA HIS A 206 7.21 -46.28 12.34
C HIS A 206 8.25 -45.22 12.74
N CYS A 207 9.26 -45.57 13.54
CA CYS A 207 10.40 -44.66 13.80
C CYS A 207 11.18 -44.31 12.52
N PHE A 208 11.37 -45.26 11.60
CA PHE A 208 12.00 -44.97 10.30
C PHE A 208 11.15 -44.05 9.42
N VAL A 209 9.82 -44.20 9.40
CA VAL A 209 8.90 -43.30 8.68
C VAL A 209 9.01 -41.86 9.23
N LYS A 210 8.91 -41.69 10.56
CA LYS A 210 9.03 -40.35 11.21
C LYS A 210 10.44 -39.73 11.10
N LEU A 211 11.44 -40.52 10.70
CA LEU A 211 12.82 -40.06 10.40
C LEU A 211 13.12 -40.01 8.89
N SER A 212 12.09 -40.03 8.04
CA SER A 212 12.17 -39.96 6.56
C SER A 212 13.08 -41.02 5.91
N LYS A 213 13.19 -42.21 6.52
CA LYS A 213 14.04 -43.32 6.07
C LYS A 213 13.21 -44.43 5.44
N LEU A 214 12.48 -44.06 4.38
CA LEU A 214 11.39 -44.86 3.80
C LEU A 214 11.82 -46.30 3.44
N GLU A 215 12.94 -46.50 2.74
CA GLU A 215 13.43 -47.86 2.43
C GLU A 215 13.72 -48.72 3.67
N LYS A 216 14.17 -48.11 4.78
CA LYS A 216 14.42 -48.84 6.03
C LYS A 216 13.13 -49.11 6.81
N ALA A 217 12.08 -48.32 6.59
CA ALA A 217 10.73 -48.64 7.03
C ALA A 217 10.13 -49.79 6.20
N ARG A 218 10.23 -49.74 4.85
CA ARG A 218 9.79 -50.80 3.93
C ARG A 218 10.40 -52.15 4.28
N LEU A 219 11.73 -52.21 4.49
CA LEU A 219 12.42 -53.42 4.95
C LEU A 219 11.99 -53.89 6.35
N ALA A 220 11.74 -52.96 7.30
CA ALA A 220 11.31 -53.31 8.65
C ALA A 220 9.88 -53.88 8.68
N PHE A 221 8.95 -53.31 7.93
CA PHE A 221 7.59 -53.81 7.79
C PHE A 221 7.53 -55.12 6.99
N GLY A 222 8.30 -55.24 5.89
CA GLY A 222 8.43 -56.48 5.12
C GLY A 222 8.88 -57.65 5.99
N ARG A 223 9.97 -57.47 6.76
CA ARG A 223 10.44 -58.50 7.71
C ARG A 223 9.48 -58.75 8.89
N ALA A 224 8.59 -57.81 9.21
CA ALA A 224 7.53 -58.05 10.18
C ALA A 224 6.43 -58.97 9.59
N LEU A 225 6.09 -58.83 8.31
CA LEU A 225 5.12 -59.70 7.61
C LEU A 225 5.65 -61.10 7.32
N GLU A 226 6.95 -61.25 7.07
CA GLU A 226 7.62 -62.55 6.96
C GLU A 226 7.57 -63.34 8.28
N LEU A 227 7.56 -62.65 9.43
CA LEU A 227 7.48 -63.26 10.76
C LEU A 227 6.03 -63.46 11.23
N ASN A 228 5.11 -62.57 10.85
CA ASN A 228 3.68 -62.72 11.10
C ASN A 228 2.87 -62.15 9.92
N SER A 229 2.38 -63.03 9.06
CA SER A 229 1.59 -62.69 7.87
C SER A 229 0.21 -62.09 8.18
N LYS A 230 -0.25 -62.16 9.45
CA LYS A 230 -1.47 -61.53 9.96
C LYS A 230 -1.23 -60.15 10.60
N CYS A 231 0.00 -59.60 10.58
CA CYS A 231 0.31 -58.31 11.20
C CYS A 231 -0.28 -57.12 10.40
N VAL A 232 -1.52 -56.75 10.71
CA VAL A 232 -2.28 -55.66 10.04
C VAL A 232 -1.51 -54.34 10.04
N GLY A 233 -0.90 -53.95 11.16
CA GLY A 233 -0.13 -52.71 11.25
C GLY A 233 1.05 -52.64 10.26
N ALA A 234 1.67 -53.78 9.93
CA ALA A 234 2.76 -53.82 8.94
C ALA A 234 2.23 -53.80 7.50
N LEU A 235 1.06 -54.39 7.22
CA LEU A 235 0.37 -54.25 5.93
C LEU A 235 -0.02 -52.77 5.68
N VAL A 236 -0.59 -52.11 6.67
CA VAL A 236 -0.96 -50.68 6.61
C VAL A 236 0.28 -49.79 6.51
N GLY A 237 1.33 -50.07 7.30
CA GLY A 237 2.60 -49.36 7.23
C GLY A 237 3.26 -49.41 5.85
N LEU A 238 3.16 -50.54 5.15
CA LEU A 238 3.57 -50.65 3.73
C LEU A 238 2.60 -49.94 2.80
N ALA A 239 1.29 -50.17 2.91
CA ALA A 239 0.30 -49.53 2.05
C ALA A 239 0.40 -48.00 2.06
N VAL A 240 0.66 -47.40 3.21
CA VAL A 240 0.89 -45.95 3.35
C VAL A 240 2.20 -45.52 2.70
N LEU A 241 3.28 -46.31 2.74
CA LEU A 241 4.50 -46.01 2.01
C LEU A 241 4.29 -46.09 0.48
N GLU A 242 3.58 -47.12 0.02
CA GLU A 242 3.26 -47.30 -1.41
C GLU A 242 2.35 -46.17 -1.93
N LEU A 243 1.26 -45.86 -1.24
CA LEU A 243 0.36 -44.75 -1.61
C LEU A 243 1.06 -43.37 -1.61
N ASN A 244 2.07 -43.16 -0.77
CA ASN A 244 2.87 -41.93 -0.75
C ASN A 244 3.89 -41.83 -1.89
N SER A 245 4.23 -42.93 -2.59
CA SER A 245 5.13 -42.90 -3.74
C SER A 245 4.51 -42.21 -4.97
N LYS A 246 3.17 -42.22 -5.06
CA LYS A 246 2.35 -41.74 -6.18
C LYS A 246 2.51 -42.49 -7.52
N GLU A 247 3.32 -43.54 -7.60
CA GLU A 247 3.42 -44.37 -8.80
C GLU A 247 2.14 -45.20 -9.00
N PRO A 248 1.61 -45.35 -10.24
CA PRO A 248 0.31 -45.98 -10.47
C PRO A 248 0.27 -47.46 -10.04
N ASP A 249 1.35 -48.22 -10.30
CA ASP A 249 1.46 -49.61 -9.85
C ASP A 249 1.66 -49.73 -8.34
N SER A 250 2.40 -48.79 -7.72
CA SER A 250 2.54 -48.74 -6.26
C SER A 250 1.20 -48.40 -5.58
N ILE A 251 0.40 -47.49 -6.13
CA ILE A 251 -0.98 -47.23 -5.66
C ILE A 251 -1.83 -48.50 -5.73
N LYS A 252 -1.77 -49.25 -6.83
CA LYS A 252 -2.48 -50.53 -7.01
C LYS A 252 -2.04 -51.57 -5.98
N ASN A 253 -0.73 -51.69 -5.74
CA ASN A 253 -0.15 -52.58 -4.72
C ASN A 253 -0.57 -52.15 -3.30
N GLY A 254 -0.58 -50.85 -3.00
CA GLY A 254 -1.06 -50.29 -1.73
C GLY A 254 -2.54 -50.59 -1.47
N VAL A 255 -3.39 -50.51 -2.50
CA VAL A 255 -4.81 -50.91 -2.41
C VAL A 255 -4.96 -52.42 -2.21
N GLN A 256 -4.14 -53.25 -2.84
CA GLN A 256 -4.13 -54.70 -2.61
C GLN A 256 -3.70 -55.04 -1.16
N LEU A 257 -2.72 -54.33 -0.62
CA LEU A 257 -2.30 -54.44 0.78
C LEU A 257 -3.39 -53.99 1.77
N LEU A 258 -4.12 -52.90 1.48
CA LEU A 258 -5.28 -52.46 2.27
C LEU A 258 -6.44 -53.44 2.19
N SER A 259 -6.73 -54.01 1.01
CA SER A 259 -7.76 -55.04 0.85
C SER A 259 -7.43 -56.28 1.68
N ARG A 260 -6.18 -56.75 1.64
CA ARG A 260 -5.70 -57.84 2.51
C ARG A 260 -5.79 -57.48 4.00
N ALA A 261 -5.41 -56.25 4.38
CA ALA A 261 -5.52 -55.78 5.76
C ALA A 261 -6.98 -55.80 6.24
N TYR A 262 -7.92 -55.33 5.42
CA TYR A 262 -9.35 -55.33 5.69
C TYR A 262 -9.91 -56.76 5.84
N THR A 263 -9.46 -57.73 5.05
CA THR A 263 -9.86 -59.14 5.21
C THR A 263 -9.31 -59.82 6.48
N ILE A 264 -8.34 -59.21 7.16
CA ILE A 264 -7.76 -59.72 8.42
C ILE A 264 -8.38 -58.98 9.62
N ASP A 265 -8.62 -57.67 9.50
CA ASP A 265 -9.24 -56.82 10.53
C ASP A 265 -10.18 -55.79 9.87
N PRO A 266 -11.48 -56.10 9.74
CA PRO A 266 -12.50 -55.18 9.24
C PRO A 266 -12.82 -54.01 10.19
N SER A 267 -12.38 -54.09 11.46
CA SER A 267 -12.64 -53.07 12.49
C SER A 267 -11.58 -51.97 12.53
N ASN A 268 -10.51 -52.09 11.73
CA ASN A 268 -9.35 -51.21 11.83
C ASN A 268 -9.61 -49.80 11.25
N PRO A 269 -9.66 -48.73 12.07
CA PRO A 269 -9.98 -47.38 11.60
C PRO A 269 -8.98 -46.86 10.56
N MET A 270 -7.71 -47.23 10.66
CA MET A 270 -6.65 -46.80 9.73
C MET A 270 -6.79 -47.46 8.35
N VAL A 271 -7.19 -48.73 8.30
CA VAL A 271 -7.52 -49.41 7.04
C VAL A 271 -8.76 -48.78 6.41
N LEU A 272 -9.81 -48.60 7.21
CA LEU A 272 -11.09 -48.06 6.78
C LEU A 272 -10.94 -46.64 6.19
N ASN A 273 -10.20 -45.74 6.84
CA ASN A 273 -10.00 -44.37 6.35
C ASN A 273 -9.18 -44.30 5.06
N HIS A 274 -8.12 -45.10 4.90
CA HIS A 274 -7.36 -45.15 3.65
C HIS A 274 -8.16 -45.81 2.51
N LEU A 275 -8.97 -46.83 2.81
CA LEU A 275 -9.86 -47.46 1.84
C LEU A 275 -11.00 -46.52 1.42
N ALA A 276 -11.56 -45.75 2.35
CA ALA A 276 -12.53 -44.68 2.07
C ALA A 276 -11.91 -43.58 1.18
N ASN A 277 -10.69 -43.13 1.46
CA ASN A 277 -9.98 -42.18 0.59
C ASN A 277 -9.76 -42.73 -0.83
N HIS A 278 -9.47 -44.04 -0.98
CA HIS A 278 -9.38 -44.68 -2.30
C HIS A 278 -10.75 -44.72 -3.01
N PHE A 279 -11.82 -45.12 -2.32
CA PHE A 279 -13.17 -45.14 -2.91
C PHE A 279 -13.69 -43.75 -3.27
N PHE A 280 -13.26 -42.69 -2.58
CA PHE A 280 -13.55 -41.30 -2.94
C PHE A 280 -13.00 -40.95 -4.33
N PHE A 281 -11.74 -41.30 -4.63
CA PHE A 281 -11.17 -41.11 -5.98
C PHE A 281 -11.83 -42.01 -7.03
N LYS A 282 -12.38 -43.17 -6.62
CA LYS A 282 -13.22 -44.03 -7.47
C LYS A 282 -14.66 -43.52 -7.65
N LYS A 283 -15.04 -42.42 -6.98
CA LYS A 283 -16.41 -41.85 -6.92
C LYS A 283 -17.48 -42.79 -6.31
N ASP A 284 -17.07 -43.74 -5.47
CA ASP A 284 -17.95 -44.73 -4.82
C ASP A 284 -18.39 -44.22 -3.42
N TYR A 285 -19.04 -43.04 -3.40
CA TYR A 285 -19.25 -42.24 -2.19
C TYR A 285 -20.02 -42.93 -1.07
N SER A 286 -20.98 -43.81 -1.40
CA SER A 286 -21.72 -44.60 -0.42
C SER A 286 -20.80 -45.52 0.41
N LYS A 287 -19.76 -46.12 -0.21
CA LYS A 287 -18.75 -46.89 0.53
C LYS A 287 -17.82 -45.99 1.34
N VAL A 288 -17.50 -44.79 0.86
CA VAL A 288 -16.73 -43.80 1.64
C VAL A 288 -17.47 -43.50 2.95
N GLN A 289 -18.77 -43.21 2.87
CA GLN A 289 -19.62 -42.89 4.02
C GLN A 289 -19.72 -44.05 5.00
N HIS A 290 -20.06 -45.26 4.53
CA HIS A 290 -20.15 -46.44 5.38
C HIS A 290 -18.82 -46.79 6.06
N LEU A 291 -17.71 -46.77 5.32
CA LEU A 291 -16.39 -47.11 5.87
C LEU A 291 -15.88 -46.04 6.86
N ALA A 292 -16.11 -44.76 6.59
CA ALA A 292 -15.66 -43.67 7.47
C ALA A 292 -16.52 -43.55 8.75
N LEU A 293 -17.84 -43.79 8.69
CA LEU A 293 -18.67 -43.92 9.89
C LEU A 293 -18.21 -45.11 10.75
N HIS A 294 -17.95 -46.26 10.12
CA HIS A 294 -17.42 -47.43 10.82
C HIS A 294 -16.01 -47.18 11.39
N ALA A 295 -15.17 -46.37 10.72
CA ALA A 295 -13.87 -45.95 11.27
C ALA A 295 -14.03 -45.04 12.50
N PHE A 296 -14.93 -44.05 12.41
CA PHE A 296 -15.21 -43.08 13.47
C PHE A 296 -15.70 -43.76 14.76
N HIS A 297 -16.70 -44.63 14.69
CA HIS A 297 -17.24 -45.33 15.86
C HIS A 297 -16.32 -46.40 16.46
N ASN A 298 -15.29 -46.84 15.73
CA ASN A 298 -14.33 -47.85 16.21
C ASN A 298 -13.02 -47.24 16.75
N THR A 299 -12.89 -45.91 16.85
CA THR A 299 -11.64 -45.27 17.31
C THR A 299 -11.86 -44.18 18.33
N GLU A 300 -11.08 -44.24 19.41
CA GLU A 300 -10.94 -43.17 20.43
C GLU A 300 -9.74 -42.26 20.17
N VAL A 301 -8.99 -42.48 19.08
CA VAL A 301 -7.84 -41.65 18.73
C VAL A 301 -8.34 -40.43 17.95
N GLU A 302 -8.32 -39.26 18.57
CA GLU A 302 -8.78 -37.98 17.99
C GLU A 302 -8.25 -37.74 16.56
N ALA A 303 -6.96 -38.01 16.32
CA ALA A 303 -6.36 -37.85 15.00
C ALA A 303 -7.00 -38.76 13.92
N MET A 304 -7.48 -39.95 14.30
CA MET A 304 -8.23 -40.83 13.39
C MET A 304 -9.69 -40.41 13.27
N GLN A 305 -10.32 -39.91 14.34
CA GLN A 305 -11.66 -39.31 14.29
C GLN A 305 -11.68 -38.11 13.34
N ALA A 306 -10.68 -37.24 13.41
CA ALA A 306 -10.50 -36.11 12.50
C ALA A 306 -10.40 -36.52 11.03
N GLU A 307 -9.60 -37.57 10.73
CA GLU A 307 -9.52 -38.12 9.38
C GLU A 307 -10.85 -38.74 8.92
N SER A 308 -11.57 -39.47 9.78
CA SER A 308 -12.88 -40.06 9.47
C SER A 308 -13.92 -38.98 9.14
N CYS A 309 -14.08 -37.98 10.02
CA CYS A 309 -14.95 -36.84 9.80
C CYS A 309 -14.56 -36.06 8.53
N TYR A 310 -13.26 -35.91 8.24
CA TYR A 310 -12.78 -35.26 7.01
C TYR A 310 -13.16 -36.03 5.73
N GLN A 311 -13.12 -37.37 5.72
CA GLN A 311 -13.59 -38.16 4.56
C GLN A 311 -15.12 -38.07 4.39
N LEU A 312 -15.87 -38.07 5.50
CA LEU A 312 -17.32 -37.85 5.47
C LEU A 312 -17.64 -36.47 4.89
N ALA A 313 -17.04 -35.41 5.43
CA ALA A 313 -17.24 -34.04 4.98
C ALA A 313 -16.95 -33.85 3.48
N ARG A 314 -15.86 -34.45 2.97
CA ARG A 314 -15.55 -34.46 1.52
C ARG A 314 -16.63 -35.17 0.70
N SER A 315 -17.17 -36.28 1.18
CA SER A 315 -18.21 -37.02 0.45
C SER A 315 -19.50 -36.21 0.31
N PHE A 316 -19.91 -35.51 1.36
CA PHE A 316 -21.08 -34.62 1.36
C PHE A 316 -20.85 -33.35 0.55
N HIS A 317 -19.66 -32.74 0.64
CA HIS A 317 -19.27 -31.57 -0.16
C HIS A 317 -19.35 -31.84 -1.68
N VAL A 318 -18.91 -33.02 -2.14
CA VAL A 318 -19.02 -33.42 -3.57
C VAL A 318 -20.44 -33.88 -3.95
N GLN A 319 -21.32 -34.08 -2.97
CA GLN A 319 -22.76 -34.32 -3.15
C GLN A 319 -23.61 -33.05 -2.97
N GLU A 320 -22.98 -31.87 -2.81
CA GLU A 320 -23.61 -30.57 -2.57
C GLU A 320 -24.43 -30.48 -1.25
N ASP A 321 -24.30 -31.47 -0.35
CA ASP A 321 -24.80 -31.39 1.03
C ASP A 321 -23.80 -30.62 1.90
N TYR A 322 -23.84 -29.29 1.76
CA TYR A 322 -22.96 -28.38 2.47
C TYR A 322 -23.22 -28.33 3.99
N ASP A 323 -24.42 -28.71 4.46
CA ASP A 323 -24.77 -28.62 5.88
C ASP A 323 -24.28 -29.81 6.69
N GLN A 324 -24.34 -31.04 6.15
CA GLN A 324 -23.64 -32.18 6.72
C GLN A 324 -22.12 -32.02 6.55
N ALA A 325 -21.66 -31.54 5.38
CA ALA A 325 -20.24 -31.26 5.16
C ALA A 325 -19.67 -30.27 6.18
N PHE A 326 -20.38 -29.17 6.47
CA PHE A 326 -19.98 -28.19 7.49
C PHE A 326 -19.83 -28.83 8.87
N GLN A 327 -20.82 -29.62 9.32
CA GLN A 327 -20.79 -30.27 10.64
C GLN A 327 -19.59 -31.21 10.76
N TYR A 328 -19.35 -32.05 9.75
CA TYR A 328 -18.21 -32.97 9.75
C TYR A 328 -16.86 -32.27 9.57
N TYR A 329 -16.76 -31.18 8.80
CA TYR A 329 -15.53 -30.37 8.75
C TYR A 329 -15.26 -29.67 10.10
N TYR A 330 -16.29 -29.16 10.78
CA TYR A 330 -16.16 -28.53 12.09
C TYR A 330 -15.69 -29.54 13.15
N GLN A 331 -16.33 -30.71 13.23
CA GLN A 331 -15.87 -31.84 14.07
C GLN A 331 -14.43 -32.24 13.73
N ALA A 332 -14.09 -32.35 12.45
CA ALA A 332 -12.73 -32.66 12.01
C ALA A 332 -11.71 -31.60 12.46
N THR A 333 -12.06 -30.32 12.49
CA THR A 333 -11.18 -29.27 13.05
C THR A 333 -11.05 -29.31 14.57
N GLN A 334 -12.08 -29.78 15.30
CA GLN A 334 -12.03 -29.92 16.75
C GLN A 334 -11.10 -31.06 17.19
N PHE A 335 -11.07 -32.16 16.44
CA PHE A 335 -10.16 -33.31 16.67
C PHE A 335 -8.81 -33.20 15.92
N ALA A 336 -8.59 -32.14 15.13
CA ALA A 336 -7.42 -32.02 14.26
C ALA A 336 -6.13 -31.82 15.04
N SER A 337 -5.18 -32.75 14.90
CA SER A 337 -3.79 -32.49 15.28
C SER A 337 -3.23 -31.30 14.49
N SER A 338 -2.33 -30.52 15.10
CA SER A 338 -1.73 -29.32 14.46
C SER A 338 -0.96 -29.57 13.15
N THR A 339 -0.75 -30.83 12.74
CA THR A 339 -0.17 -31.21 11.44
C THR A 339 -1.24 -31.45 10.36
N PHE A 340 -2.49 -31.76 10.74
CA PHE A 340 -3.57 -32.11 9.81
C PHE A 340 -4.36 -30.86 9.42
N VAL A 341 -3.87 -30.16 8.40
CA VAL A 341 -4.42 -28.84 8.01
C VAL A 341 -5.70 -28.89 7.17
N LEU A 342 -5.95 -30.02 6.50
CA LEU A 342 -6.96 -30.14 5.45
C LEU A 342 -8.41 -29.85 5.90
N PRO A 343 -8.84 -30.16 7.15
CA PRO A 343 -10.15 -29.74 7.65
C PRO A 343 -10.34 -28.22 7.67
N PHE A 344 -9.30 -27.43 7.98
CA PHE A 344 -9.42 -25.96 7.99
C PHE A 344 -9.60 -25.39 6.57
N PHE A 345 -9.02 -26.01 5.55
CA PHE A 345 -9.26 -25.61 4.16
C PHE A 345 -10.70 -25.90 3.74
N GLY A 346 -11.21 -27.12 4.00
CA GLY A 346 -12.59 -27.50 3.70
C GLY A 346 -13.62 -26.67 4.47
N LEU A 347 -13.41 -26.45 5.77
CA LEU A 347 -14.26 -25.59 6.59
C LEU A 347 -14.24 -24.13 6.09
N GLY A 348 -13.08 -23.63 5.65
CA GLY A 348 -12.96 -22.32 5.00
C GLY A 348 -13.85 -22.21 3.76
N GLN A 349 -13.87 -23.23 2.90
CA GLN A 349 -14.76 -23.27 1.73
C GLN A 349 -16.26 -23.26 2.12
N MET A 350 -16.65 -23.98 3.19
CA MET A 350 -18.04 -23.94 3.69
C MET A 350 -18.44 -22.58 4.23
N TYR A 351 -17.54 -21.87 4.93
CA TYR A 351 -17.79 -20.50 5.38
C TYR A 351 -17.90 -19.53 4.19
N VAL A 352 -17.13 -19.71 3.10
CA VAL A 352 -17.31 -18.93 1.86
C VAL A 352 -18.71 -19.16 1.26
N TYR A 353 -19.16 -20.42 1.16
CA TYR A 353 -20.50 -20.75 0.66
C TYR A 353 -21.62 -20.09 1.49
N ARG A 354 -21.50 -20.13 2.83
CA ARG A 354 -22.41 -19.44 3.76
C ARG A 354 -22.25 -17.91 3.83
N ARG A 355 -21.30 -17.34 3.07
CA ARG A 355 -20.93 -15.90 3.04
C ARG A 355 -20.28 -15.36 4.33
N ASP A 356 -19.88 -16.23 5.25
CA ASP A 356 -19.16 -15.94 6.50
C ASP A 356 -17.67 -15.62 6.25
N LYS A 357 -17.39 -14.54 5.51
CA LYS A 357 -16.05 -14.17 5.03
C LYS A 357 -14.97 -14.13 6.11
N GLU A 358 -15.32 -13.67 7.32
CA GLU A 358 -14.37 -13.55 8.44
C GLU A 358 -13.92 -14.92 8.97
N ASN A 359 -14.86 -15.83 9.23
CA ASN A 359 -14.55 -17.19 9.67
C ASN A 359 -13.80 -17.98 8.59
N ALA A 360 -14.14 -17.77 7.31
CA ALA A 360 -13.40 -18.31 6.18
C ALA A 360 -11.92 -17.85 6.20
N ALA A 361 -11.68 -16.53 6.30
CA ALA A 361 -10.34 -15.96 6.35
C ALA A 361 -9.50 -16.50 7.53
N GLN A 362 -10.07 -16.59 8.73
CA GLN A 362 -9.40 -17.17 9.90
C GLN A 362 -8.99 -18.65 9.69
N CYS A 363 -9.80 -19.42 8.96
CA CYS A 363 -9.49 -20.81 8.62
C CYS A 363 -8.37 -20.90 7.57
N PHE A 364 -8.43 -20.08 6.51
CA PHE A 364 -7.40 -20.02 5.48
C PHE A 364 -6.05 -19.48 6.01
N GLU A 365 -6.05 -18.55 6.97
CA GLU A 365 -4.82 -18.15 7.66
C GLU A 365 -4.16 -19.30 8.43
N LYS A 366 -4.93 -20.18 9.08
CA LYS A 366 -4.38 -21.39 9.73
C LYS A 366 -3.74 -22.32 8.70
N VAL A 367 -4.30 -22.40 7.49
CA VAL A 367 -3.72 -23.16 6.37
C VAL A 367 -2.38 -22.54 5.93
N LEU A 368 -2.30 -21.23 5.71
CA LEU A 368 -1.05 -20.55 5.32
C LEU A 368 0.03 -20.58 6.42
N LYS A 369 -0.35 -20.59 7.70
CA LYS A 369 0.59 -20.73 8.82
C LYS A 369 1.31 -22.09 8.83
N ALA A 370 0.70 -23.13 8.27
CA ALA A 370 1.34 -24.43 8.05
C ALA A 370 1.99 -24.58 6.66
N TYR A 371 1.37 -24.00 5.62
CA TYR A 371 1.82 -24.09 4.22
C TYR A 371 1.82 -22.70 3.55
N PRO A 372 2.85 -21.86 3.77
CA PRO A 372 2.86 -20.45 3.34
C PRO A 372 2.73 -20.19 1.84
N ASN A 373 3.01 -21.22 1.01
CA ASN A 373 2.97 -21.14 -0.44
C ASN A 373 1.78 -21.91 -1.06
N ASN A 374 0.71 -22.20 -0.30
CA ASN A 374 -0.46 -22.85 -0.90
C ASN A 374 -1.23 -21.87 -1.82
N TYR A 375 -1.03 -22.03 -3.14
CA TYR A 375 -1.64 -21.21 -4.20
C TYR A 375 -3.15 -21.02 -4.03
N GLU A 376 -3.92 -22.10 -3.85
CA GLU A 376 -5.38 -22.03 -3.71
C GLU A 376 -5.81 -21.17 -2.51
N THR A 377 -5.13 -21.35 -1.38
CA THR A 377 -5.40 -20.58 -0.16
C THR A 377 -5.00 -19.12 -0.31
N MET A 378 -3.89 -18.82 -0.99
CA MET A 378 -3.48 -17.44 -1.26
C MET A 378 -4.44 -16.73 -2.23
N LYS A 379 -4.98 -17.42 -3.24
CA LYS A 379 -5.98 -16.89 -4.17
C LYS A 379 -7.30 -16.59 -3.45
N ILE A 380 -7.85 -17.56 -2.70
CA ILE A 380 -9.12 -17.39 -1.98
C ILE A 380 -9.00 -16.32 -0.89
N LEU A 381 -7.93 -16.31 -0.09
CA LEU A 381 -7.72 -15.29 0.93
C LEU A 381 -7.49 -13.90 0.31
N GLY A 382 -6.81 -13.84 -0.85
CA GLY A 382 -6.67 -12.63 -1.67
C GLY A 382 -8.02 -12.04 -2.05
N SER A 383 -8.93 -12.85 -2.60
CA SER A 383 -10.29 -12.41 -2.99
C SER A 383 -11.15 -12.01 -1.78
N LEU A 384 -11.12 -12.79 -0.69
CA LEU A 384 -11.85 -12.44 0.53
C LEU A 384 -11.41 -11.08 1.09
N TYR A 385 -10.09 -10.84 1.17
CA TYR A 385 -9.54 -9.58 1.63
C TYR A 385 -9.61 -8.45 0.58
N ALA A 386 -9.77 -8.75 -0.72
CA ALA A 386 -10.07 -7.75 -1.76
C ALA A 386 -11.35 -6.98 -1.44
N THR A 387 -12.37 -7.72 -1.01
CA THR A 387 -13.72 -7.20 -0.69
C THR A 387 -13.86 -6.64 0.74
N SER A 388 -12.75 -6.47 1.47
CA SER A 388 -12.75 -5.92 2.85
C SER A 388 -12.44 -4.43 2.85
N ASP A 389 -13.22 -3.62 3.58
CA ASP A 389 -12.95 -2.18 3.68
C ASP A 389 -11.62 -1.85 4.35
N ASP A 390 -11.10 -2.74 5.21
CA ASP A 390 -9.82 -2.58 5.89
C ASP A 390 -8.63 -2.50 4.91
N GLN A 391 -7.93 -1.35 4.92
CA GLN A 391 -6.75 -1.12 4.09
C GLN A 391 -5.65 -2.17 4.34
N GLU A 392 -5.44 -2.58 5.59
CA GLU A 392 -4.41 -3.58 5.95
C GLU A 392 -4.71 -4.95 5.32
N LYS A 393 -5.97 -5.41 5.36
CA LYS A 393 -6.40 -6.65 4.69
C LYS A 393 -6.19 -6.54 3.18
N ARG A 394 -6.55 -5.40 2.57
CA ARG A 394 -6.34 -5.16 1.12
C ARG A 394 -4.86 -5.11 0.71
N ASP A 395 -3.96 -4.66 1.58
CA ASP A 395 -2.52 -4.71 1.29
C ASP A 395 -1.92 -6.11 1.51
N ILE A 396 -2.44 -6.89 2.46
CA ILE A 396 -2.16 -8.34 2.57
C ILE A 396 -2.65 -9.08 1.31
N ALA A 397 -3.85 -8.76 0.82
CA ALA A 397 -4.42 -9.33 -0.40
C ALA A 397 -3.54 -9.07 -1.64
N LYS A 398 -3.08 -7.83 -1.85
CA LYS A 398 -2.10 -7.48 -2.89
C LYS A 398 -0.82 -8.32 -2.75
N GLY A 399 -0.35 -8.53 -1.51
CA GLY A 399 0.83 -9.34 -1.21
C GLY A 399 0.66 -10.83 -1.56
N HIS A 400 -0.54 -11.39 -1.40
CA HIS A 400 -0.84 -12.76 -1.82
C HIS A 400 -1.06 -12.87 -3.33
N LEU A 401 -1.89 -12.01 -3.92
CA LEU A 401 -2.22 -12.07 -5.35
C LEU A 401 -0.99 -11.83 -6.24
N LYS A 402 -0.04 -10.96 -5.83
CA LYS A 402 1.25 -10.83 -6.53
C LYS A 402 2.04 -12.15 -6.54
N LYS A 403 2.17 -12.84 -5.40
CA LYS A 403 2.82 -14.16 -5.32
C LYS A 403 2.10 -15.23 -6.14
N VAL A 404 0.76 -15.16 -6.20
CA VAL A 404 -0.07 -16.04 -7.03
C VAL A 404 0.25 -15.81 -8.52
N THR A 405 0.26 -14.57 -9.00
CA THR A 405 0.61 -14.22 -10.39
C THR A 405 2.08 -14.46 -10.73
N GLU A 406 2.99 -14.41 -9.76
CA GLU A 406 4.42 -14.79 -9.93
C GLU A 406 4.60 -16.32 -10.08
N GLN A 407 3.80 -17.12 -9.40
CA GLN A 407 3.87 -18.59 -9.45
C GLN A 407 3.12 -19.17 -10.65
N TYR A 408 1.94 -18.63 -10.97
CA TYR A 408 1.06 -19.08 -12.03
C TYR A 408 0.61 -17.87 -12.86
N PRO A 409 1.45 -17.35 -13.77
CA PRO A 409 1.14 -16.17 -14.58
C PRO A 409 0.00 -16.39 -15.59
N ASP A 410 -0.47 -17.62 -15.74
CA ASP A 410 -1.53 -18.04 -16.66
C ASP A 410 -2.94 -17.96 -16.05
N ASP A 411 -3.07 -17.73 -14.74
CA ASP A 411 -4.36 -17.63 -14.05
C ASP A 411 -5.02 -16.27 -14.29
N VAL A 412 -5.97 -16.22 -15.24
CA VAL A 412 -6.73 -15.01 -15.60
C VAL A 412 -7.45 -14.40 -14.40
N GLU A 413 -8.05 -15.23 -13.53
CA GLU A 413 -8.82 -14.74 -12.38
C GLU A 413 -7.91 -14.05 -11.37
N ALA A 414 -6.70 -14.57 -11.11
CA ALA A 414 -5.74 -13.93 -10.22
C ALA A 414 -5.30 -12.54 -10.73
N TRP A 415 -5.20 -12.35 -12.04
CA TRP A 415 -4.93 -11.03 -12.64
C TRP A 415 -6.13 -10.09 -12.51
N ILE A 416 -7.36 -10.58 -12.66
CA ILE A 416 -8.60 -9.79 -12.48
C ILE A 416 -8.74 -9.34 -11.02
N GLU A 417 -8.64 -10.26 -10.06
CA GLU A 417 -8.69 -9.95 -8.63
C GLU A 417 -7.59 -8.95 -8.23
N LEU A 418 -6.37 -9.14 -8.74
CA LEU A 418 -5.27 -8.18 -8.52
C LEU A 418 -5.59 -6.80 -9.11
N ALA A 419 -6.18 -6.74 -10.30
CA ALA A 419 -6.55 -5.48 -10.94
C ALA A 419 -7.60 -4.71 -10.13
N GLN A 420 -8.67 -5.39 -9.67
CA GLN A 420 -9.75 -4.81 -8.87
C GLN A 420 -9.24 -4.09 -7.61
N ILE A 421 -8.34 -4.72 -6.84
CA ILE A 421 -7.78 -4.10 -5.62
C ILE A 421 -6.87 -2.90 -5.98
N LEU A 422 -6.19 -2.96 -7.13
CA LEU A 422 -5.34 -1.88 -7.58
C LEU A 422 -6.13 -0.66 -8.09
N GLU A 423 -7.39 -0.80 -8.56
CA GLU A 423 -8.19 0.31 -9.10
C GLU A 423 -8.32 1.53 -8.19
N GLN A 424 -8.26 1.33 -6.86
CA GLN A 424 -8.34 2.39 -5.86
C GLN A 424 -6.97 2.99 -5.48
N THR A 425 -5.86 2.27 -5.65
CA THR A 425 -4.52 2.71 -5.17
C THR A 425 -3.49 2.93 -6.27
N ASP A 426 -3.59 2.23 -7.39
CA ASP A 426 -2.68 2.33 -8.54
C ASP A 426 -3.42 1.98 -9.84
N ILE A 427 -3.89 3.03 -10.52
CA ILE A 427 -4.61 2.94 -11.81
C ILE A 427 -3.72 2.33 -12.91
N GLN A 428 -2.40 2.54 -12.87
CA GLN A 428 -1.49 1.98 -13.88
C GLN A 428 -1.22 0.49 -13.63
N GLY A 429 -1.05 0.11 -12.37
CA GLY A 429 -1.01 -1.28 -11.94
C GLY A 429 -2.26 -2.05 -12.35
N ALA A 430 -3.45 -1.49 -12.09
CA ALA A 430 -4.73 -2.08 -12.51
C ALA A 430 -4.83 -2.25 -14.03
N LEU A 431 -4.47 -1.24 -14.82
CA LEU A 431 -4.42 -1.34 -16.29
C LEU A 431 -3.44 -2.40 -16.78
N SER A 432 -2.28 -2.56 -16.13
CA SER A 432 -1.30 -3.59 -16.51
C SER A 432 -1.83 -5.01 -16.26
N ALA A 433 -2.57 -5.21 -15.15
CA ALA A 433 -3.16 -6.50 -14.78
C ALA A 433 -4.39 -6.86 -15.62
N TYR A 434 -5.28 -5.91 -15.93
CA TYR A 434 -6.34 -6.15 -16.91
C TYR A 434 -5.76 -6.38 -18.33
N GLY A 435 -4.66 -5.70 -18.68
CA GLY A 435 -3.95 -5.92 -19.94
C GLY A 435 -3.37 -7.32 -20.08
N THR A 436 -2.74 -7.88 -19.03
CA THR A 436 -2.27 -9.26 -19.04
C THR A 436 -3.43 -10.26 -19.08
N ALA A 437 -4.48 -10.07 -18.27
CA ALA A 437 -5.69 -10.91 -18.29
C ALA A 437 -6.33 -10.96 -19.70
N THR A 438 -6.53 -9.80 -20.31
CA THR A 438 -7.09 -9.65 -21.67
C THR A 438 -6.26 -10.42 -22.70
N ARG A 439 -4.94 -10.29 -22.64
CA ARG A 439 -4.03 -11.01 -23.54
C ARG A 439 -4.08 -12.53 -23.34
N ILE A 440 -4.14 -13.01 -22.09
CA ILE A 440 -4.19 -14.46 -21.80
C ILE A 440 -5.49 -15.07 -22.34
N LEU A 441 -6.63 -14.39 -22.19
CA LEU A 441 -7.91 -14.81 -22.79
C LEU A 441 -7.81 -14.96 -24.32
N GLN A 442 -7.21 -13.97 -24.99
CA GLN A 442 -7.04 -13.97 -26.45
C GLN A 442 -6.01 -14.98 -26.95
N GLU A 443 -4.84 -15.11 -26.30
CA GLU A 443 -3.73 -15.96 -26.74
C GLU A 443 -3.87 -17.44 -26.35
N LYS A 444 -4.47 -17.75 -25.19
CA LYS A 444 -4.49 -19.12 -24.64
C LYS A 444 -5.86 -19.76 -24.60
N VAL A 445 -6.90 -19.00 -24.29
CA VAL A 445 -8.29 -19.50 -24.24
C VAL A 445 -8.98 -19.34 -25.60
N GLN A 446 -8.49 -18.41 -26.43
CA GLN A 446 -9.06 -18.00 -27.71
C GLN A 446 -10.55 -17.60 -27.60
N ALA A 447 -10.92 -17.04 -26.44
CA ALA A 447 -12.26 -16.57 -26.13
C ALA A 447 -12.33 -15.05 -26.17
N ASP A 448 -13.49 -14.52 -26.54
CA ASP A 448 -13.75 -13.07 -26.52
C ASP A 448 -13.73 -12.53 -25.09
N VAL A 449 -13.25 -11.29 -24.95
CA VAL A 449 -13.04 -10.63 -23.67
C VAL A 449 -14.41 -10.25 -23.06
N PRO A 450 -14.72 -10.66 -21.82
CA PRO A 450 -15.97 -10.30 -21.16
C PRO A 450 -16.24 -8.78 -21.10
N PRO A 451 -17.49 -8.34 -21.27
CA PRO A 451 -17.84 -6.91 -21.36
C PRO A 451 -17.53 -6.15 -20.07
N GLU A 452 -17.53 -6.81 -18.91
CA GLU A 452 -17.13 -6.24 -17.61
C GLU A 452 -15.67 -5.76 -17.61
N ILE A 453 -14.74 -6.59 -18.09
CA ILE A 453 -13.31 -6.26 -18.15
C ILE A 453 -13.09 -5.07 -19.08
N LEU A 454 -13.76 -5.06 -20.23
CA LEU A 454 -13.73 -3.95 -21.19
C LEU A 454 -14.31 -2.65 -20.59
N ASN A 455 -15.39 -2.72 -19.82
CA ASN A 455 -15.96 -1.57 -19.12
C ASN A 455 -15.00 -1.04 -18.02
N ASN A 456 -14.40 -1.91 -17.21
CA ASN A 456 -13.45 -1.49 -16.16
C ASN A 456 -12.17 -0.89 -16.76
N LEU A 457 -11.64 -1.49 -17.84
CA LEU A 457 -10.51 -0.97 -18.61
C LEU A 457 -10.85 0.42 -19.20
N GLY A 458 -12.05 0.58 -19.76
CA GLY A 458 -12.58 1.86 -20.23
C GLY A 458 -12.68 2.91 -19.11
N ALA A 459 -13.17 2.52 -17.93
CA ALA A 459 -13.29 3.40 -16.76
C ALA A 459 -11.92 3.86 -16.23
N LEU A 460 -10.92 2.99 -16.22
CA LEU A 460 -9.54 3.34 -15.84
C LEU A 460 -8.90 4.28 -16.88
N HIS A 461 -9.05 4.00 -18.19
CA HIS A 461 -8.60 4.92 -19.25
C HIS A 461 -9.32 6.28 -19.17
N PHE A 462 -10.60 6.31 -18.81
CA PHE A 462 -11.35 7.54 -18.56
C PHE A 462 -10.78 8.34 -17.38
N ARG A 463 -10.46 7.70 -16.24
CA ARG A 463 -9.80 8.33 -15.08
C ARG A 463 -8.43 8.93 -15.43
N LEU A 464 -7.68 8.33 -16.36
CA LEU A 464 -6.42 8.86 -16.86
C LEU A 464 -6.56 10.02 -17.88
N GLY A 465 -7.77 10.33 -18.34
CA GLY A 465 -8.00 11.29 -19.42
C GLY A 465 -7.69 10.75 -20.83
N ASN A 466 -7.49 9.43 -20.98
CA ASN A 466 -7.29 8.75 -22.27
C ASN A 466 -8.64 8.52 -22.99
N LEU A 467 -9.42 9.60 -23.16
CA LEU A 467 -10.83 9.55 -23.57
C LEU A 467 -11.06 8.83 -24.91
N GLY A 468 -10.11 8.93 -25.86
CA GLY A 468 -10.20 8.24 -27.15
C GLY A 468 -10.20 6.71 -27.04
N GLU A 469 -9.33 6.14 -26.18
CA GLU A 469 -9.27 4.69 -25.96
C GLU A 469 -10.41 4.21 -25.05
N ALA A 470 -10.76 4.99 -24.03
CA ALA A 470 -11.92 4.71 -23.18
C ALA A 470 -13.23 4.64 -24.00
N LYS A 471 -13.41 5.52 -24.99
CA LYS A 471 -14.56 5.48 -25.92
C LYS A 471 -14.61 4.17 -26.71
N LYS A 472 -13.46 3.65 -27.19
CA LYS A 472 -13.39 2.34 -27.87
C LYS A 472 -13.79 1.21 -26.94
N TYR A 473 -13.23 1.15 -25.74
CA TYR A 473 -13.50 0.06 -24.80
C TYR A 473 -14.96 0.02 -24.33
N PHE A 474 -15.59 1.18 -24.07
CA PHE A 474 -17.03 1.23 -23.77
C PHE A 474 -17.90 0.80 -24.96
N LEU A 475 -17.56 1.19 -26.20
CA LEU A 475 -18.30 0.74 -27.38
C LEU A 475 -18.15 -0.77 -27.61
N ALA A 476 -16.93 -1.31 -27.51
CA ALA A 476 -16.67 -2.75 -27.62
C ALA A 476 -17.38 -3.55 -26.51
N SER A 477 -17.42 -3.03 -25.28
CA SER A 477 -18.20 -3.63 -24.17
C SER A 477 -19.70 -3.64 -24.46
N LEU A 478 -20.27 -2.54 -24.99
CA LEU A 478 -21.69 -2.49 -25.39
C LEU A 478 -22.03 -3.40 -26.59
N GLU A 479 -21.11 -3.56 -27.53
CA GLU A 479 -21.27 -4.51 -28.65
C GLU A 479 -21.20 -5.95 -28.16
N ARG A 480 -20.21 -6.27 -27.30
CA ARG A 480 -20.05 -7.60 -26.70
C ARG A 480 -21.25 -8.00 -25.84
N ALA A 481 -21.70 -7.13 -24.95
CA ALA A 481 -22.85 -7.38 -24.07
C ALA A 481 -24.16 -7.58 -24.86
N LYS A 482 -24.32 -6.94 -26.02
CA LYS A 482 -25.49 -7.17 -26.90
C LYS A 482 -25.44 -8.52 -27.61
N ALA A 483 -24.26 -8.97 -28.05
CA ALA A 483 -24.08 -10.31 -28.61
C ALA A 483 -24.25 -11.42 -27.55
N GLU A 484 -23.91 -11.14 -26.29
CA GLU A 484 -24.12 -12.04 -25.16
C GLU A 484 -25.56 -12.01 -24.59
N GLY A 485 -26.30 -10.91 -24.79
CA GLY A 485 -27.69 -10.75 -24.31
C GLY A 485 -28.70 -11.75 -24.85
N GLU A 486 -28.36 -12.50 -25.91
CA GLU A 486 -29.14 -13.67 -26.38
C GLU A 486 -29.10 -14.86 -25.38
N HIS A 487 -28.15 -14.86 -24.42
CA HIS A 487 -27.93 -15.95 -23.47
C HIS A 487 -28.48 -15.64 -22.07
N ASP A 488 -28.29 -14.42 -21.57
CA ASP A 488 -28.91 -13.91 -20.32
C ASP A 488 -29.25 -12.41 -20.47
N GLU A 489 -30.47 -12.12 -20.92
CA GLU A 489 -30.94 -10.76 -21.15
C GLU A 489 -30.84 -9.89 -19.88
N HIS A 490 -31.07 -10.44 -18.69
CA HIS A 490 -31.09 -9.66 -17.46
C HIS A 490 -29.68 -9.26 -17.02
N TYR A 491 -28.74 -10.21 -17.03
CA TYR A 491 -27.36 -9.99 -16.62
C TYR A 491 -26.64 -9.01 -17.56
N TYR A 492 -26.69 -9.25 -18.88
CA TYR A 492 -25.99 -8.39 -19.83
C TYR A 492 -26.66 -7.03 -20.04
N ASN A 493 -27.97 -6.88 -19.77
CA ASN A 493 -28.59 -5.56 -19.72
C ASN A 493 -28.05 -4.72 -18.56
N ALA A 494 -27.85 -5.29 -17.37
CA ALA A 494 -27.25 -4.55 -16.25
C ALA A 494 -25.84 -4.02 -16.60
N ILE A 495 -25.01 -4.84 -17.24
CA ILE A 495 -23.69 -4.45 -17.73
C ILE A 495 -23.79 -3.38 -18.83
N SER A 496 -24.75 -3.52 -19.76
CA SER A 496 -25.03 -2.54 -20.82
C SER A 496 -25.46 -1.17 -20.28
N VAL A 497 -26.28 -1.14 -19.22
CA VAL A 497 -26.69 0.09 -18.53
C VAL A 497 -25.50 0.77 -17.85
N THR A 498 -24.69 0.02 -17.09
CA THR A 498 -23.48 0.55 -16.43
C THR A 498 -22.47 1.10 -17.45
N THR A 499 -22.26 0.38 -18.54
CA THR A 499 -21.34 0.79 -19.62
C THR A 499 -21.89 2.00 -20.38
N SER A 500 -23.21 2.08 -20.59
CA SER A 500 -23.88 3.25 -21.18
C SER A 500 -23.77 4.48 -20.28
N TYR A 501 -23.88 4.32 -18.96
CA TYR A 501 -23.66 5.40 -17.99
C TYR A 501 -22.21 5.90 -18.05
N ASN A 502 -21.24 4.98 -18.09
CA ASN A 502 -19.81 5.31 -18.20
C ASN A 502 -19.46 5.98 -19.55
N LEU A 503 -20.11 5.58 -20.65
CA LEU A 503 -19.98 6.22 -21.95
C LEU A 503 -20.61 7.62 -21.97
N ALA A 504 -21.76 7.83 -21.35
CA ALA A 504 -22.37 9.16 -21.16
C ALA A 504 -21.48 10.08 -20.30
N ARG A 505 -20.90 9.54 -19.22
CA ARG A 505 -19.90 10.18 -18.37
C ARG A 505 -18.66 10.64 -19.13
N LEU A 506 -18.28 9.90 -20.17
CA LEU A 506 -17.18 10.21 -21.08
C LEU A 506 -17.55 11.27 -22.12
N TYR A 507 -18.73 11.17 -22.74
CA TYR A 507 -19.24 12.19 -23.67
C TYR A 507 -19.34 13.57 -23.00
N GLU A 508 -19.80 13.62 -21.75
CA GLU A 508 -19.84 14.84 -20.95
C GLU A 508 -18.43 15.45 -20.76
N ALA A 509 -17.42 14.62 -20.50
CA ALA A 509 -16.02 15.06 -20.36
C ALA A 509 -15.36 15.45 -21.69
N MET A 510 -15.83 14.92 -22.82
CA MET A 510 -15.47 15.36 -24.18
C MET A 510 -16.16 16.65 -24.60
N CYS A 511 -17.04 17.22 -23.78
CA CYS A 511 -17.97 18.32 -24.10
C CYS A 511 -19.01 17.97 -25.20
N GLU A 512 -19.21 16.68 -25.51
CA GLU A 512 -20.22 16.17 -26.44
C GLU A 512 -21.59 16.06 -25.74
N PHE A 513 -22.02 17.14 -25.08
CA PHE A 513 -23.14 17.17 -24.13
C PHE A 513 -24.48 16.66 -24.70
N HIS A 514 -24.70 16.78 -26.01
CA HIS A 514 -25.92 16.28 -26.65
C HIS A 514 -25.99 14.75 -26.69
N GLU A 515 -24.85 14.07 -26.91
CA GLU A 515 -24.79 12.60 -26.89
C GLU A 515 -24.85 12.07 -25.46
N ALA A 516 -24.19 12.74 -24.50
CA ALA A 516 -24.33 12.45 -23.07
C ALA A 516 -25.80 12.57 -22.61
N GLU A 517 -26.46 13.67 -22.93
CA GLU A 517 -27.87 13.92 -22.58
C GLU A 517 -28.81 12.89 -23.23
N LYS A 518 -28.54 12.45 -24.47
CA LYS A 518 -29.27 11.38 -25.15
C LYS A 518 -29.09 10.03 -24.45
N LEU A 519 -27.87 9.65 -24.07
CA LEU A 519 -27.62 8.37 -23.38
C LEU A 519 -28.24 8.35 -21.98
N TYR A 520 -28.05 9.38 -21.15
CA TYR A 520 -28.69 9.44 -19.82
C TYR A 520 -30.22 9.39 -19.94
N LYS A 521 -30.82 10.08 -20.93
CA LYS A 521 -32.28 10.01 -21.19
C LYS A 521 -32.75 8.69 -21.80
N ASN A 522 -31.89 7.88 -22.41
CA ASN A 522 -32.23 6.51 -22.80
C ASN A 522 -32.28 5.61 -21.56
N ILE A 523 -31.23 5.63 -20.73
CA ILE A 523 -31.15 4.86 -19.48
C ILE A 523 -32.37 5.14 -18.59
N LEU A 524 -32.81 6.40 -18.48
CA LEU A 524 -33.99 6.77 -17.69
C LEU A 524 -35.36 6.34 -18.27
N ARG A 525 -35.44 5.91 -19.54
CA ARG A 525 -36.67 5.28 -20.08
C ARG A 525 -36.77 3.81 -19.70
N GLU A 526 -35.62 3.13 -19.62
CA GLU A 526 -35.51 1.71 -19.30
C GLU A 526 -35.50 1.52 -17.76
N HIS A 527 -34.78 2.39 -17.05
CA HIS A 527 -34.53 2.33 -15.61
C HIS A 527 -34.79 3.69 -14.94
N PRO A 528 -36.06 4.10 -14.76
CA PRO A 528 -36.43 5.40 -14.18
C PRO A 528 -36.00 5.57 -12.72
N ASN A 529 -35.58 4.51 -12.03
CA ASN A 529 -35.08 4.57 -10.65
C ASN A 529 -33.58 4.92 -10.56
N TYR A 530 -32.88 5.08 -11.69
CA TYR A 530 -31.42 5.30 -11.73
C TYR A 530 -31.04 6.75 -11.39
N VAL A 531 -31.04 7.07 -10.10
CA VAL A 531 -30.81 8.41 -9.52
C VAL A 531 -29.59 9.13 -10.12
N ASP A 532 -28.49 8.41 -10.34
CA ASP A 532 -27.24 8.99 -10.83
C ASP A 532 -27.40 9.69 -12.20
N CYS A 533 -28.28 9.18 -13.08
CA CYS A 533 -28.56 9.82 -14.37
C CYS A 533 -29.26 11.18 -14.20
N TYR A 534 -30.20 11.30 -13.25
CA TYR A 534 -30.82 12.59 -12.90
C TYR A 534 -29.78 13.58 -12.35
N LEU A 535 -28.87 13.12 -11.49
CA LEU A 535 -27.82 13.97 -10.94
C LEU A 535 -26.83 14.46 -12.01
N ARG A 536 -26.51 13.64 -13.03
CA ARG A 536 -25.69 14.09 -14.16
C ARG A 536 -26.43 15.04 -15.11
N LEU A 537 -27.71 14.79 -15.40
CA LEU A 537 -28.55 15.72 -16.18
C LEU A 537 -28.66 17.09 -15.49
N GLY A 538 -28.89 17.11 -14.17
CA GLY A 538 -28.92 18.35 -13.38
C GLY A 538 -27.56 19.07 -13.32
N ALA A 539 -26.45 18.33 -13.22
CA ALA A 539 -25.10 18.90 -13.28
C ALA A 539 -24.81 19.53 -14.65
N MET A 540 -25.14 18.86 -15.76
CA MET A 540 -25.01 19.43 -17.10
C MET A 540 -25.89 20.67 -17.30
N ALA A 541 -27.12 20.68 -16.77
CA ALA A 541 -28.00 21.85 -16.82
C ALA A 541 -27.41 23.04 -16.04
N ARG A 542 -26.82 22.79 -14.85
CA ARG A 542 -26.10 23.79 -14.05
C ARG A 542 -24.92 24.37 -14.82
N ASP A 543 -24.16 23.53 -15.51
CA ASP A 543 -22.92 23.94 -16.19
C ASP A 543 -23.18 24.63 -17.53
N LYS A 544 -24.34 24.37 -18.16
CA LYS A 544 -24.94 25.23 -19.21
C LYS A 544 -25.44 26.59 -18.67
N GLY A 545 -25.46 26.78 -17.35
CA GLY A 545 -25.97 27.99 -16.67
C GLY A 545 -27.49 27.98 -16.38
N ASN A 546 -28.22 26.90 -16.71
CA ASN A 546 -29.66 26.83 -16.47
C ASN A 546 -29.97 26.32 -15.05
N PHE A 547 -29.88 27.24 -14.09
CA PHE A 547 -30.11 26.96 -12.67
C PHE A 547 -31.55 26.55 -12.30
N TYR A 548 -32.52 26.61 -13.23
CA TYR A 548 -33.89 26.17 -13.01
C TYR A 548 -34.04 24.69 -13.35
N GLU A 549 -33.75 24.28 -14.59
CA GLU A 549 -33.69 22.86 -14.98
C GLU A 549 -32.79 22.04 -14.04
N ALA A 550 -31.62 22.58 -13.67
CA ALA A 550 -30.74 21.94 -12.70
C ALA A 550 -31.42 21.69 -11.35
N SER A 551 -32.20 22.67 -10.86
CA SER A 551 -32.95 22.53 -9.61
C SER A 551 -34.07 21.51 -9.71
N ASP A 552 -34.63 21.27 -10.90
CA ASP A 552 -35.79 20.40 -11.09
C ASP A 552 -35.34 18.95 -11.27
N TRP A 553 -34.29 18.68 -12.06
CA TRP A 553 -33.64 17.36 -12.12
C TRP A 553 -33.15 16.88 -10.74
N PHE A 554 -32.61 17.77 -9.89
CA PHE A 554 -32.23 17.41 -8.52
C PHE A 554 -33.43 17.20 -7.58
N LYS A 555 -34.61 17.77 -7.86
CA LYS A 555 -35.85 17.44 -7.13
C LYS A 555 -36.38 16.08 -7.54
N GLU A 556 -36.36 15.75 -8.83
CA GLU A 556 -36.80 14.43 -9.34
C GLU A 556 -35.96 13.30 -8.74
N ALA A 557 -34.63 13.45 -8.69
CA ALA A 557 -33.73 12.56 -7.96
C ALA A 557 -34.14 12.33 -6.49
N LEU A 558 -34.63 13.38 -5.81
CA LEU A 558 -35.12 13.33 -4.43
C LEU A 558 -36.57 12.80 -4.31
N GLN A 559 -37.37 12.73 -5.37
CA GLN A 559 -38.66 12.04 -5.31
C GLN A 559 -38.46 10.51 -5.25
N ILE A 560 -37.41 10.02 -5.92
CA ILE A 560 -36.99 8.61 -5.86
C ILE A 560 -36.36 8.32 -4.49
N ASN A 561 -35.26 9.00 -4.15
CA ASN A 561 -34.51 8.80 -2.90
C ASN A 561 -34.46 10.10 -2.08
N GLN A 562 -35.47 10.33 -1.23
CA GLN A 562 -35.65 11.58 -0.46
C GLN A 562 -34.48 11.99 0.44
N ASP A 563 -33.62 11.03 0.81
CA ASP A 563 -32.49 11.24 1.72
C ASP A 563 -31.12 11.00 1.05
N HIS A 564 -31.05 11.04 -0.29
CA HIS A 564 -29.78 10.90 -1.03
C HIS A 564 -28.80 12.07 -0.73
N PRO A 565 -27.60 11.82 -0.15
CA PRO A 565 -26.71 12.90 0.29
C PRO A 565 -26.20 13.78 -0.86
N ASP A 566 -25.82 13.18 -1.99
CA ASP A 566 -25.32 13.92 -3.14
C ASP A 566 -26.37 14.84 -3.78
N ALA A 567 -27.63 14.42 -3.80
CA ALA A 567 -28.73 15.22 -4.34
C ALA A 567 -28.96 16.47 -3.47
N TRP A 568 -29.00 16.31 -2.15
CA TRP A 568 -29.05 17.43 -1.22
C TRP A 568 -27.81 18.33 -1.29
N SER A 569 -26.62 17.75 -1.48
CA SER A 569 -25.36 18.48 -1.64
C SER A 569 -25.30 19.28 -2.94
N LEU A 570 -25.80 18.73 -4.05
CA LEU A 570 -25.88 19.41 -5.35
C LEU A 570 -26.90 20.57 -5.31
N ILE A 571 -28.03 20.43 -4.62
CA ILE A 571 -28.97 21.53 -4.36
C ILE A 571 -28.34 22.58 -3.43
N GLY A 572 -27.59 22.15 -2.40
CA GLY A 572 -26.80 23.05 -1.55
C GLY A 572 -25.86 23.91 -2.38
N ASN A 573 -25.02 23.28 -3.21
CA ASN A 573 -24.11 23.93 -4.15
C ASN A 573 -24.82 24.85 -5.16
N LEU A 574 -26.02 24.48 -5.62
CA LEU A 574 -26.83 25.32 -6.51
C LEU A 574 -27.27 26.63 -5.83
N HIS A 575 -27.64 26.58 -4.55
CA HIS A 575 -27.87 27.79 -3.75
C HIS A 575 -26.58 28.59 -3.53
N LEU A 576 -25.42 27.94 -3.31
CA LEU A 576 -24.14 28.66 -3.17
C LEU A 576 -23.74 29.41 -4.45
N ALA A 577 -23.98 28.80 -5.63
CA ALA A 577 -23.76 29.45 -6.91
C ALA A 577 -24.64 30.69 -7.13
N LYS A 578 -25.86 30.70 -6.56
CA LYS A 578 -26.76 31.87 -6.51
C LYS A 578 -26.44 32.86 -5.38
N GLN A 579 -25.42 32.60 -4.55
CA GLN A 579 -25.07 33.36 -3.34
C GLN A 579 -26.17 33.32 -2.25
N GLU A 580 -27.04 32.30 -2.29
CA GLU A 580 -28.13 32.05 -1.34
C GLU A 580 -27.64 31.24 -0.12
N TRP A 581 -26.75 31.83 0.67
CA TRP A 581 -26.04 31.16 1.78
C TRP A 581 -26.97 30.46 2.78
N GLY A 582 -28.05 31.11 3.20
CA GLY A 582 -29.00 30.57 4.21
C GLY A 582 -29.76 29.33 3.74
N PRO A 583 -30.40 29.33 2.56
CA PRO A 583 -30.97 28.14 1.94
C PRO A 583 -29.95 27.01 1.76
N GLY A 584 -28.74 27.31 1.26
CA GLY A 584 -27.67 26.33 1.08
C GLY A 584 -27.23 25.67 2.39
N GLN A 585 -26.95 26.48 3.43
CA GLN A 585 -26.62 26.02 4.78
C GLN A 585 -27.65 24.99 5.31
N LYS A 586 -28.95 25.30 5.16
CA LYS A 586 -30.04 24.41 5.61
C LYS A 586 -30.12 23.07 4.85
N LYS A 587 -29.52 22.94 3.66
CA LYS A 587 -29.43 21.66 2.94
C LYS A 587 -28.33 20.77 3.53
N PHE A 588 -27.12 21.31 3.69
CA PHE A 588 -26.01 20.58 4.31
C PHE A 588 -26.31 20.22 5.77
N GLU A 589 -26.97 21.10 6.53
CA GLU A 589 -27.47 20.79 7.88
C GLU A 589 -28.58 19.73 7.94
N ARG A 590 -29.24 19.38 6.82
CA ARG A 590 -30.19 18.24 6.79
C ARG A 590 -29.42 16.91 6.72
N ILE A 591 -28.41 16.82 5.86
CA ILE A 591 -27.57 15.61 5.68
C ILE A 591 -26.87 15.26 7.00
N LEU A 592 -26.31 16.26 7.69
CA LEU A 592 -25.60 16.07 8.95
C LEU A 592 -26.50 15.80 10.17
N LYS A 593 -27.83 15.79 10.01
CA LYS A 593 -28.80 15.40 11.07
C LYS A 593 -29.20 13.93 11.02
N GLN A 594 -28.93 13.24 9.91
CA GLN A 594 -29.17 11.81 9.79
C GLN A 594 -28.01 11.04 10.44
N PRO A 595 -28.26 10.02 11.27
CA PRO A 595 -27.19 9.34 12.02
C PRO A 595 -26.22 8.57 11.11
N SER A 596 -26.70 8.06 9.98
CA SER A 596 -25.90 7.38 8.95
C SER A 596 -24.89 8.30 8.25
N THR A 597 -25.17 9.59 8.13
CA THR A 597 -24.38 10.58 7.38
C THR A 597 -23.88 11.73 8.25
N GLN A 598 -23.95 11.60 9.58
CA GLN A 598 -23.54 12.62 10.55
C GLN A 598 -22.06 13.03 10.41
N ASN A 599 -21.21 12.10 9.95
CA ASN A 599 -19.79 12.31 9.69
C ASN A 599 -19.46 12.50 8.19
N ASP A 600 -20.44 12.85 7.34
CA ASP A 600 -20.17 13.14 5.92
C ASP A 600 -19.18 14.31 5.77
N THR A 601 -17.98 13.94 5.33
CA THR A 601 -16.87 14.86 5.09
C THR A 601 -17.23 15.93 4.06
N TYR A 602 -18.02 15.62 3.03
CA TYR A 602 -18.39 16.60 2.01
C TYR A 602 -19.31 17.68 2.58
N SER A 603 -20.42 17.29 3.21
CA SER A 603 -21.37 18.23 3.81
C SER A 603 -20.76 19.06 4.94
N MET A 604 -19.85 18.47 5.73
CA MET A 604 -19.09 19.22 6.73
C MET A 604 -18.17 20.27 6.10
N LEU A 605 -17.38 19.90 5.07
CA LEU A 605 -16.52 20.83 4.35
C LEU A 605 -17.34 21.95 3.67
N ALA A 606 -18.46 21.60 3.03
CA ALA A 606 -19.36 22.56 2.41
C ALA A 606 -19.94 23.54 3.43
N LEU A 607 -20.39 23.06 4.60
CA LEU A 607 -20.87 23.91 5.69
C LEU A 607 -19.75 24.84 6.22
N GLY A 608 -18.52 24.34 6.34
CA GLY A 608 -17.34 25.15 6.68
C GLY A 608 -17.06 26.25 5.65
N ASN A 609 -17.16 25.92 4.36
CA ASN A 609 -17.00 26.85 3.25
C ASN A 609 -18.08 27.94 3.25
N VAL A 610 -19.35 27.60 3.53
CA VAL A 610 -20.43 28.59 3.70
C VAL A 610 -20.11 29.57 4.82
N TRP A 611 -19.69 29.09 5.99
CA TRP A 611 -19.29 29.98 7.09
C TRP A 611 -18.11 30.89 6.68
N LEU A 612 -17.13 30.37 5.95
CA LEU A 612 -16.00 31.15 5.44
C LEU A 612 -16.45 32.22 4.43
N GLN A 613 -17.35 31.89 3.50
CA GLN A 613 -17.90 32.82 2.52
C GLN A 613 -18.71 33.95 3.19
N THR A 614 -19.39 33.69 4.32
CA THR A 614 -20.06 34.76 5.08
C THR A 614 -19.09 35.78 5.71
N LEU A 615 -17.80 35.46 5.86
CA LEU A 615 -16.77 36.40 6.36
C LEU A 615 -16.40 37.48 5.34
N HIS A 616 -16.77 37.33 4.06
CA HIS A 616 -16.44 38.28 3.01
C HIS A 616 -17.48 39.40 2.87
N GLN A 617 -18.62 39.30 3.57
CA GLN A 617 -19.55 40.43 3.67
C GLN A 617 -19.05 41.45 4.70
N PRO A 618 -19.02 42.76 4.39
CA PRO A 618 -18.56 43.80 5.30
C PRO A 618 -19.61 44.06 6.39
N THR A 619 -19.67 43.18 7.38
CA THR A 619 -20.50 43.39 8.58
C THR A 619 -19.86 44.44 9.48
N ARG A 620 -20.69 45.21 10.20
CA ARG A 620 -20.17 46.23 11.14
C ARG A 620 -19.65 45.61 12.45
N ASP A 621 -19.89 44.31 12.66
CA ASP A 621 -19.86 43.64 13.95
C ASP A 621 -18.71 42.62 14.01
N ARG A 622 -17.49 43.08 14.32
CA ARG A 622 -16.26 42.25 14.41
C ARG A 622 -16.38 41.00 15.30
N GLU A 623 -17.30 40.99 16.27
CA GLU A 623 -17.58 39.79 17.06
C GLU A 623 -18.28 38.69 16.26
N LYS A 624 -19.21 39.06 15.37
CA LYS A 624 -19.96 38.13 14.55
C LYS A 624 -19.02 37.41 13.58
N GLU A 625 -18.09 38.14 12.98
CA GLU A 625 -16.98 37.61 12.18
C GLU A 625 -16.14 36.60 12.96
N LYS A 626 -15.71 36.92 14.19
CA LYS A 626 -14.98 35.96 15.06
C LYS A 626 -15.80 34.70 15.32
N ARG A 627 -17.08 34.82 15.69
CA ARG A 627 -17.99 33.68 15.92
C ARG A 627 -18.13 32.80 14.66
N HIS A 628 -18.15 33.38 13.47
CA HIS A 628 -18.18 32.64 12.21
C HIS A 628 -16.82 31.97 11.87
N GLN A 629 -15.69 32.66 12.12
CA GLN A 629 -14.35 32.06 12.00
C GLN A 629 -14.16 30.86 12.91
N ASP A 630 -14.59 30.96 14.18
CA ASP A 630 -14.42 29.90 15.17
C ASP A 630 -15.35 28.70 14.90
N ARG A 631 -16.55 28.93 14.34
CA ARG A 631 -17.43 27.86 13.82
C ARG A 631 -16.80 27.12 12.63
N ALA A 632 -16.30 27.85 11.63
CA ALA A 632 -15.62 27.25 10.48
C ALA A 632 -14.39 26.44 10.94
N LEU A 633 -13.57 27.01 11.83
CA LEU A 633 -12.40 26.34 12.40
C LEU A 633 -12.77 25.07 13.19
N ALA A 634 -13.88 25.08 13.94
CA ALA A 634 -14.34 23.90 14.68
C ALA A 634 -14.75 22.77 13.72
N ILE A 635 -15.50 23.09 12.67
CA ILE A 635 -15.93 22.11 11.65
C ILE A 635 -14.71 21.52 10.93
N TYR A 636 -13.78 22.34 10.43
CA TYR A 636 -12.57 21.81 9.77
C TYR A 636 -11.69 20.99 10.71
N LYS A 637 -11.59 21.36 12.00
CA LYS A 637 -10.89 20.55 13.02
C LYS A 637 -11.60 19.23 13.34
N GLN A 638 -12.92 19.14 13.19
CA GLN A 638 -13.65 17.89 13.33
C GLN A 638 -13.42 17.00 12.10
N VAL A 639 -13.49 17.55 10.87
CA VAL A 639 -13.14 16.81 9.65
C VAL A 639 -11.71 16.27 9.74
N LEU A 640 -10.73 17.09 10.13
CA LEU A 640 -9.32 16.67 10.22
C LEU A 640 -9.03 15.66 11.37
N ARG A 641 -9.96 15.47 12.30
CA ARG A 641 -9.91 14.37 13.30
C ARG A 641 -10.45 13.06 12.75
N ASN A 642 -11.46 13.13 11.88
CA ASN A 642 -12.05 11.95 11.23
C ASN A 642 -11.15 11.47 10.07
N ASP A 643 -10.64 12.39 9.25
CA ASP A 643 -9.70 12.15 8.16
C ASP A 643 -8.51 13.11 8.28
N SER A 644 -7.37 12.58 8.77
CA SER A 644 -6.13 13.35 8.93
C SER A 644 -5.41 13.69 7.62
N LYS A 645 -5.85 13.12 6.48
CA LYS A 645 -5.29 13.38 5.14
C LYS A 645 -6.09 14.44 4.39
N ASN A 646 -7.11 15.04 5.00
CA ASN A 646 -8.05 15.90 4.29
C ASN A 646 -7.48 17.26 3.85
N LEU A 647 -7.13 17.33 2.56
CA LEU A 647 -6.57 18.51 1.89
C LEU A 647 -7.47 19.75 2.01
N TYR A 648 -8.78 19.57 1.84
CA TYR A 648 -9.75 20.66 1.85
C TYR A 648 -9.97 21.23 3.25
N ALA A 649 -9.97 20.40 4.30
CA ALA A 649 -10.02 20.86 5.68
C ALA A 649 -8.78 21.70 6.04
N ALA A 650 -7.59 21.24 5.65
CA ALA A 650 -6.33 21.98 5.85
C ALA A 650 -6.32 23.33 5.10
N ASN A 651 -6.76 23.35 3.84
CA ASN A 651 -6.93 24.57 3.05
C ASN A 651 -7.93 25.55 3.69
N GLY A 652 -9.07 25.06 4.18
CA GLY A 652 -10.05 25.85 4.94
C GLY A 652 -9.48 26.45 6.23
N ILE A 653 -8.69 25.68 6.99
CA ILE A 653 -7.96 26.15 8.18
C ILE A 653 -6.95 27.24 7.79
N GLY A 654 -6.15 27.04 6.74
CA GLY A 654 -5.19 28.03 6.24
C GLY A 654 -5.86 29.36 5.89
N ALA A 655 -7.05 29.32 5.27
CA ALA A 655 -7.81 30.51 4.94
C ALA A 655 -8.40 31.21 6.19
N VAL A 656 -8.90 30.47 7.19
CA VAL A 656 -9.33 31.06 8.47
C VAL A 656 -8.15 31.68 9.24
N LEU A 657 -6.97 31.04 9.23
CA LEU A 657 -5.73 31.61 9.79
C LEU A 657 -5.31 32.90 9.07
N ALA A 658 -5.44 32.95 7.74
CA ALA A 658 -5.21 34.16 6.95
C ALA A 658 -6.17 35.29 7.34
N HIS A 659 -7.47 35.01 7.53
CA HIS A 659 -8.46 35.98 8.01
C HIS A 659 -8.20 36.46 9.44
N LYS A 660 -7.53 35.66 10.28
CA LYS A 660 -7.05 36.07 11.61
C LYS A 660 -5.70 36.81 11.58
N GLY A 661 -5.05 36.92 10.42
CA GLY A 661 -3.78 37.62 10.23
C GLY A 661 -2.52 36.76 10.46
N TYR A 662 -2.65 35.46 10.72
CA TYR A 662 -1.55 34.53 10.97
C TYR A 662 -0.87 34.08 9.65
N TYR A 663 -0.39 35.04 8.86
CA TYR A 663 0.08 34.82 7.49
C TYR A 663 1.31 33.91 7.35
N ARG A 664 2.05 33.62 8.45
CA ARG A 664 3.16 32.65 8.44
C ARG A 664 2.62 31.23 8.52
N GLU A 665 1.88 30.92 9.59
CA GLU A 665 1.22 29.63 9.79
C GLU A 665 0.32 29.26 8.60
N ALA A 666 -0.48 30.20 8.10
CA ALA A 666 -1.32 30.00 6.92
C ALA A 666 -0.50 29.59 5.67
N ARG A 667 0.64 30.25 5.42
CA ARG A 667 1.54 29.89 4.30
C ARG A 667 2.04 28.46 4.45
N ASP A 668 2.41 28.07 5.66
CA ASP A 668 3.07 26.79 5.92
C ASP A 668 2.07 25.62 5.85
N VAL A 669 0.81 25.85 6.27
CA VAL A 669 -0.32 24.94 6.00
C VAL A 669 -0.60 24.82 4.49
N PHE A 670 -0.73 25.93 3.76
CA PHE A 670 -0.97 25.86 2.31
C PHE A 670 0.21 25.24 1.54
N ALA A 671 1.44 25.35 2.04
CA ALA A 671 2.60 24.69 1.45
C ALA A 671 2.48 23.16 1.53
N GLN A 672 2.09 22.62 2.70
CA GLN A 672 1.82 21.19 2.88
C GLN A 672 0.71 20.69 1.94
N VAL A 673 -0.40 21.42 1.82
CA VAL A 673 -1.49 21.04 0.88
C VAL A 673 -1.02 21.06 -0.58
N ARG A 674 -0.18 22.01 -0.96
CA ARG A 674 0.41 22.11 -2.32
C ARG A 674 1.43 20.99 -2.59
N GLU A 675 2.17 20.58 -1.57
CA GLU A 675 3.16 19.49 -1.66
C GLU A 675 2.50 18.12 -1.74
N ALA A 676 1.36 17.93 -1.06
CA ALA A 676 0.51 16.76 -1.24
C ALA A 676 -0.25 16.77 -2.58
N THR A 677 -0.74 17.93 -3.03
CA THR A 677 -1.46 18.08 -4.31
C THR A 677 -1.16 19.42 -5.01
N ALA A 678 -0.54 19.35 -6.18
CA ALA A 678 -0.27 20.53 -7.01
C ALA A 678 -1.44 20.92 -7.93
N ASP A 679 -2.57 20.21 -7.87
CA ASP A 679 -3.63 20.18 -8.89
C ASP A 679 -4.94 20.88 -8.49
N ILE A 680 -5.03 21.43 -7.27
CA ILE A 680 -6.19 22.22 -6.84
C ILE A 680 -5.88 23.72 -7.01
N SER A 681 -6.70 24.44 -7.80
CA SER A 681 -6.37 25.80 -8.26
C SER A 681 -6.41 26.87 -7.16
N ASP A 682 -7.22 26.65 -6.13
CA ASP A 682 -7.42 27.55 -5.01
C ASP A 682 -6.19 27.66 -4.10
N VAL A 683 -5.47 26.55 -3.85
CA VAL A 683 -4.22 26.54 -3.07
C VAL A 683 -3.16 27.47 -3.70
N TRP A 684 -3.08 27.52 -5.03
CA TRP A 684 -2.21 28.44 -5.75
C TRP A 684 -2.62 29.90 -5.57
N LEU A 685 -3.92 30.20 -5.57
CA LEU A 685 -4.45 31.54 -5.32
C LEU A 685 -4.21 31.95 -3.86
N ASN A 686 -4.55 31.08 -2.91
CA ASN A 686 -4.37 31.28 -1.47
C ASN A 686 -2.91 31.59 -1.11
N LEU A 687 -1.94 30.79 -1.59
CA LEU A 687 -0.52 31.11 -1.45
C LEU A 687 -0.14 32.45 -2.09
N ALA A 688 -0.68 32.76 -3.28
CA ALA A 688 -0.41 34.02 -3.96
C ALA A 688 -0.99 35.24 -3.21
N HIS A 689 -2.14 35.11 -2.55
CA HIS A 689 -2.70 36.14 -1.66
C HIS A 689 -1.80 36.36 -0.44
N ILE A 690 -1.34 35.29 0.21
CA ILE A 690 -0.39 35.37 1.33
C ILE A 690 0.92 36.05 0.90
N TYR A 691 1.50 35.68 -0.26
CA TYR A 691 2.70 36.34 -0.78
C TYR A 691 2.45 37.83 -1.12
N VAL A 692 1.25 38.22 -1.55
CA VAL A 692 0.91 39.64 -1.80
C VAL A 692 0.88 40.46 -0.51
N GLU A 693 0.41 39.92 0.61
CA GLU A 693 0.40 40.66 1.89
C GLU A 693 1.71 40.54 2.67
N GLN A 694 2.49 39.47 2.48
CA GLN A 694 3.91 39.39 2.87
C GLN A 694 4.82 40.30 1.99
N LYS A 695 4.26 41.09 1.07
CA LYS A 695 4.96 41.99 0.12
C LYS A 695 5.91 41.28 -0.88
N GLN A 696 5.86 39.95 -0.95
CA GLN A 696 6.66 39.11 -1.86
C GLN A 696 6.04 39.03 -3.27
N TYR A 697 5.87 40.20 -3.90
CA TYR A 697 5.10 40.32 -5.14
C TYR A 697 5.65 39.53 -6.33
N ILE A 698 6.95 39.20 -6.36
CA ILE A 698 7.56 38.42 -7.44
C ILE A 698 7.05 36.97 -7.40
N SER A 699 7.10 36.34 -6.21
CA SER A 699 6.58 34.99 -5.96
C SER A 699 5.08 34.92 -6.23
N ALA A 700 4.32 35.91 -5.76
CA ALA A 700 2.87 35.99 -6.03
C ALA A 700 2.55 36.03 -7.52
N VAL A 701 3.25 36.87 -8.30
CA VAL A 701 3.08 36.98 -9.76
C VAL A 701 3.34 35.64 -10.46
N GLN A 702 4.36 34.88 -10.02
CA GLN A 702 4.64 33.54 -10.55
C GLN A 702 3.53 32.54 -10.21
N MET A 703 3.02 32.54 -8.97
CA MET A 703 1.92 31.66 -8.56
C MET A 703 0.63 31.93 -9.36
N TYR A 704 0.22 33.20 -9.51
CA TYR A 704 -0.95 33.55 -10.34
C TYR A 704 -0.75 33.19 -11.82
N GLU A 705 0.44 33.42 -12.39
CA GLU A 705 0.71 33.09 -13.80
C GLU A 705 0.76 31.58 -14.04
N ASN A 706 1.27 30.79 -13.09
CA ASN A 706 1.26 29.33 -13.17
C ASN A 706 -0.15 28.75 -13.00
N CYS A 707 -0.95 29.29 -12.07
CA CYS A 707 -2.36 28.94 -11.91
C CYS A 707 -3.15 29.17 -13.21
N LEU A 708 -2.97 30.34 -13.85
CA LEU A 708 -3.56 30.65 -15.16
C LEU A 708 -3.12 29.68 -16.27
N LYS A 709 -1.87 29.23 -16.29
CA LYS A 709 -1.37 28.27 -17.29
C LYS A 709 -1.88 26.84 -17.08
N LYS A 710 -2.02 26.41 -15.81
CA LYS A 710 -2.31 25.01 -15.47
C LYS A 710 -3.80 24.68 -15.54
N PHE A 711 -4.67 25.55 -15.05
CA PHE A 711 -6.09 25.22 -14.83
C PHE A 711 -7.04 25.87 -15.83
N TYR A 712 -6.66 26.99 -16.46
CA TYR A 712 -7.59 27.85 -17.18
C TYR A 712 -7.33 27.89 -18.69
N LYS A 713 -8.06 27.09 -19.46
CA LYS A 713 -8.07 27.14 -20.94
C LYS A 713 -8.54 28.51 -21.49
N HIS A 714 -9.33 29.25 -20.70
CA HIS A 714 -9.83 30.59 -21.02
C HIS A 714 -9.38 31.62 -19.96
N GLN A 715 -9.38 32.90 -20.33
CA GLN A 715 -8.80 33.97 -19.53
C GLN A 715 -9.72 34.39 -18.36
N ASN A 716 -9.59 33.71 -17.20
CA ASN A 716 -10.34 34.06 -15.98
C ASN A 716 -10.05 35.51 -15.54
N THR A 717 -11.09 36.34 -15.46
CA THR A 717 -11.04 37.76 -15.12
C THR A 717 -10.57 38.03 -13.70
N GLU A 718 -10.96 37.20 -12.74
CA GLU A 718 -10.68 37.39 -11.30
C GLU A 718 -9.19 37.14 -11.00
N VAL A 719 -8.64 36.03 -11.51
CA VAL A 719 -7.22 35.71 -11.37
C VAL A 719 -6.35 36.73 -12.11
N LEU A 720 -6.81 37.25 -13.26
CA LEU A 720 -6.14 38.37 -13.94
C LEU A 720 -6.20 39.68 -13.15
N LEU A 721 -7.27 39.94 -12.38
CA LEU A 721 -7.38 41.10 -11.48
C LEU A 721 -6.41 40.97 -10.29
N TYR A 722 -6.30 39.79 -9.67
CA TYR A 722 -5.31 39.56 -8.60
C TYR A 722 -3.87 39.65 -9.10
N LEU A 723 -3.57 39.08 -10.27
CA LEU A 723 -2.28 39.24 -10.95
C LEU A 723 -1.99 40.71 -11.27
N ALA A 724 -2.99 41.47 -11.74
CA ALA A 724 -2.84 42.91 -11.98
C ALA A 724 -2.53 43.68 -10.68
N ARG A 725 -3.25 43.40 -9.57
CA ARG A 725 -3.01 44.00 -8.25
C ARG A 725 -1.59 43.70 -7.75
N ALA A 726 -1.09 42.48 -7.93
CA ALA A 726 0.28 42.10 -7.59
C ALA A 726 1.32 42.82 -8.47
N LEU A 727 1.11 42.88 -9.80
CA LEU A 727 1.99 43.61 -10.73
C LEU A 727 2.00 45.12 -10.45
N PHE A 728 0.88 45.69 -9.98
CA PHE A 728 0.76 47.09 -9.57
C PHE A 728 1.55 47.39 -8.29
N LYS A 729 1.35 46.60 -7.21
CA LYS A 729 2.17 46.68 -5.99
C LYS A 729 3.67 46.47 -6.28
N CYS A 730 4.02 45.65 -7.29
CA CYS A 730 5.38 45.41 -7.77
C CYS A 730 5.98 46.53 -8.66
N GLY A 731 5.23 47.59 -8.98
CA GLY A 731 5.69 48.66 -9.87
C GLY A 731 5.85 48.24 -11.35
N LYS A 732 5.37 47.06 -11.73
CA LYS A 732 5.39 46.55 -13.11
C LYS A 732 4.18 47.07 -13.91
N LEU A 733 3.93 48.39 -13.86
CA LEU A 733 2.73 49.05 -14.41
C LEU A 733 2.48 48.71 -15.90
N GLN A 734 3.52 48.78 -16.73
CA GLN A 734 3.47 48.44 -18.16
C GLN A 734 3.44 46.91 -18.43
N GLU A 735 3.12 46.10 -17.42
CA GLU A 735 2.69 44.69 -17.52
C GLU A 735 1.28 44.54 -16.94
N CYS A 736 1.03 45.12 -15.77
CA CYS A 736 -0.30 45.29 -15.17
C CYS A 736 -1.34 45.79 -16.20
N LYS A 737 -1.02 46.86 -16.95
CA LYS A 737 -1.83 47.40 -18.06
C LYS A 737 -2.22 46.33 -19.09
N GLN A 738 -1.34 45.37 -19.35
CA GLN A 738 -1.54 44.34 -20.37
C GLN A 738 -2.38 43.17 -19.84
N THR A 739 -2.24 42.84 -18.55
CA THR A 739 -3.09 41.90 -17.82
C THR A 739 -4.53 42.42 -17.70
N LEU A 740 -4.70 43.70 -17.35
CA LEU A 740 -6.03 44.34 -17.26
C LEU A 740 -6.71 44.47 -18.63
N LEU A 741 -5.96 44.80 -19.70
CA LEU A 741 -6.51 44.82 -21.06
C LEU A 741 -6.88 43.42 -21.57
N LYS A 742 -6.24 42.35 -21.09
CA LYS A 742 -6.69 40.96 -21.31
C LYS A 742 -8.01 40.68 -20.59
N ALA A 743 -8.09 40.99 -19.29
CA ALA A 743 -9.31 40.78 -18.51
C ALA A 743 -10.51 41.54 -19.11
N ARG A 744 -10.31 42.82 -19.48
CA ARG A 744 -11.33 43.66 -20.12
C ARG A 744 -11.73 43.17 -21.53
N HIS A 745 -10.91 42.37 -22.21
CA HIS A 745 -11.32 41.75 -23.47
C HIS A 745 -12.38 40.66 -23.25
N VAL A 746 -12.32 39.97 -22.11
CA VAL A 746 -13.29 38.94 -21.71
C VAL A 746 -14.54 39.58 -21.06
N ALA A 747 -14.35 40.53 -20.15
CA ALA A 747 -15.43 41.28 -19.50
C ALA A 747 -15.30 42.79 -19.79
N PRO A 748 -15.80 43.28 -20.93
CA PRO A 748 -15.69 44.71 -21.30
C PRO A 748 -16.61 45.63 -20.49
N SER A 749 -17.65 45.08 -19.87
CA SER A 749 -18.66 45.78 -19.06
C SER A 749 -18.28 45.99 -17.60
N ASP A 750 -17.23 45.34 -17.09
CA ASP A 750 -16.84 45.43 -15.68
C ASP A 750 -16.22 46.80 -15.35
N THR A 751 -16.91 47.54 -14.47
CA THR A 751 -16.52 48.85 -13.96
C THR A 751 -15.21 48.80 -13.16
N VAL A 752 -14.96 47.69 -12.44
CA VAL A 752 -13.74 47.50 -11.64
C VAL A 752 -12.52 47.34 -12.55
N LEU A 753 -12.63 46.58 -13.65
CA LEU A 753 -11.57 46.49 -14.65
C LEU A 753 -11.33 47.82 -15.35
N MET A 754 -12.39 48.57 -15.68
CA MET A 754 -12.26 49.90 -16.30
C MET A 754 -11.54 50.90 -15.39
N PHE A 755 -11.91 50.95 -14.10
CA PHE A 755 -11.25 51.81 -13.11
C PHE A 755 -9.77 51.47 -12.94
N ASN A 756 -9.44 50.18 -12.78
CA ASN A 756 -8.06 49.74 -12.63
C ASN A 756 -7.21 50.02 -13.88
N VAL A 757 -7.78 49.95 -15.10
CA VAL A 757 -7.09 50.39 -16.32
C VAL A 757 -6.77 51.88 -16.26
N ALA A 758 -7.74 52.73 -15.88
CA ALA A 758 -7.56 54.17 -15.80
C ALA A 758 -6.47 54.56 -14.77
N LEU A 759 -6.51 53.98 -13.57
CA LEU A 759 -5.52 54.20 -12.50
C LEU A 759 -4.09 53.80 -12.91
N VAL A 760 -3.96 52.73 -13.70
CA VAL A 760 -2.65 52.28 -14.24
C VAL A 760 -2.15 53.20 -15.35
N LEU A 761 -3.04 53.70 -16.23
CA LEU A 761 -2.70 54.68 -17.27
C LEU A 761 -2.22 56.00 -16.64
N GLN A 762 -2.98 56.53 -15.68
CA GLN A 762 -2.65 57.74 -14.92
C GLN A 762 -1.28 57.63 -14.27
N ARG A 763 -1.00 56.59 -13.46
CA ARG A 763 0.31 56.41 -12.81
C ARG A 763 1.46 56.21 -13.80
N LEU A 764 1.21 55.57 -14.95
CA LEU A 764 2.23 55.42 -16.00
C LEU A 764 2.57 56.77 -16.62
N ALA A 765 1.55 57.59 -16.93
CA ALA A 765 1.74 58.95 -17.43
C ALA A 765 2.44 59.85 -16.41
N THR A 766 2.05 59.83 -15.13
CA THR A 766 2.70 60.64 -14.08
C THR A 766 4.20 60.36 -13.96
N LEU A 767 4.65 59.11 -14.15
CA LEU A 767 6.08 58.77 -14.17
C LEU A 767 6.78 59.40 -15.37
N VAL A 768 6.28 59.16 -16.59
CA VAL A 768 6.90 59.66 -17.83
C VAL A 768 6.95 61.20 -17.89
N LEU A 769 5.95 61.88 -17.30
CA LEU A 769 5.90 63.34 -17.21
C LEU A 769 6.90 63.90 -16.18
N LYS A 770 7.08 63.22 -15.05
CA LYS A 770 8.06 63.64 -14.01
C LYS A 770 9.50 63.35 -14.42
N ASP A 771 9.75 62.24 -15.12
CA ASP A 771 11.09 61.87 -15.59
C ASP A 771 11.68 62.97 -16.50
N GLU A 772 12.91 63.40 -16.21
CA GLU A 772 13.56 64.55 -16.88
C GLU A 772 14.20 64.16 -18.23
N LYS A 773 14.63 62.91 -18.36
CA LYS A 773 15.26 62.32 -19.56
C LYS A 773 14.23 61.71 -20.53
N SER A 774 12.99 62.21 -20.52
CA SER A 774 11.86 61.64 -21.26
C SER A 774 11.80 62.09 -22.73
N ASN A 775 12.10 61.16 -23.64
CA ASN A 775 11.97 61.35 -25.09
C ASN A 775 10.57 61.88 -25.49
N LEU A 776 10.53 62.87 -26.40
CA LEU A 776 9.30 63.53 -26.88
C LEU A 776 8.18 62.55 -27.29
N LYS A 777 8.51 61.44 -27.96
CA LYS A 777 7.53 60.43 -28.37
C LYS A 777 6.89 59.70 -27.18
N ALA A 778 7.64 59.49 -26.09
CA ALA A 778 7.12 58.95 -24.86
C ALA A 778 6.19 59.95 -24.17
N VAL A 779 6.58 61.23 -24.07
CA VAL A 779 5.75 62.30 -23.47
C VAL A 779 4.42 62.46 -24.23
N LEU A 780 4.45 62.53 -25.57
CA LEU A 780 3.24 62.59 -26.39
C LEU A 780 2.35 61.34 -26.24
N SER A 781 2.93 60.16 -26.03
CA SER A 781 2.15 58.95 -25.72
C SER A 781 1.52 58.99 -24.32
N ALA A 782 2.24 59.52 -23.32
CA ALA A 782 1.76 59.67 -21.95
C ALA A 782 0.56 60.62 -21.87
N VAL A 783 0.57 61.73 -22.63
CA VAL A 783 -0.59 62.64 -22.74
C VAL A 783 -1.83 61.90 -23.27
N LYS A 784 -1.69 61.13 -24.36
CA LYS A 784 -2.81 60.33 -24.91
C LYS A 784 -3.30 59.25 -23.94
N GLU A 785 -2.39 58.62 -23.20
CA GLU A 785 -2.75 57.63 -22.18
C GLU A 785 -3.48 58.27 -20.97
N LEU A 786 -3.09 59.48 -20.56
CA LEU A 786 -3.73 60.25 -19.50
C LEU A 786 -5.09 60.81 -19.91
N GLU A 787 -5.23 61.26 -21.16
CA GLU A 787 -6.52 61.70 -21.71
C GLU A 787 -7.53 60.55 -21.76
N LEU A 788 -7.08 59.34 -22.17
CA LEU A 788 -7.90 58.13 -22.08
C LEU A 788 -8.28 57.79 -20.63
N ALA A 789 -7.36 57.96 -19.66
CA ALA A 789 -7.67 57.78 -18.24
C ALA A 789 -8.75 58.77 -17.75
N HIS A 790 -8.62 60.06 -18.08
CA HIS A 790 -9.61 61.08 -17.76
C HIS A 790 -10.98 60.78 -18.39
N ARG A 791 -11.03 60.33 -19.65
CA ARG A 791 -12.27 59.87 -20.31
C ARG A 791 -12.90 58.68 -19.57
N TYR A 792 -12.12 57.69 -19.13
CA TYR A 792 -12.63 56.56 -18.35
C TYR A 792 -13.13 56.96 -16.95
N PHE A 793 -12.39 57.79 -16.20
CA PHE A 793 -12.86 58.27 -14.89
C PHE A 793 -14.12 59.14 -15.01
N SER A 794 -14.20 60.01 -16.03
CA SER A 794 -15.38 60.82 -16.33
C SER A 794 -16.59 59.98 -16.79
N TYR A 795 -16.37 58.83 -17.41
CA TYR A 795 -17.43 57.84 -17.69
C TYR A 795 -17.88 57.14 -16.41
N LEU A 796 -16.94 56.63 -15.60
CA LEU A 796 -17.22 55.92 -14.34
C LEU A 796 -17.93 56.81 -13.32
N ALA A 797 -17.61 58.11 -13.26
CA ALA A 797 -18.30 59.07 -12.41
C ALA A 797 -19.78 59.34 -12.82
N LYS A 798 -20.18 58.95 -14.04
CA LYS A 798 -21.54 59.11 -14.58
C LYS A 798 -22.33 57.80 -14.68
N ALA A 799 -21.64 56.70 -15.01
CA ALA A 799 -22.22 55.41 -15.37
C ALA A 799 -21.66 54.22 -14.54
N GLY A 800 -20.97 54.50 -13.43
CA GLY A 800 -20.48 53.46 -12.52
C GLY A 800 -21.59 52.82 -11.69
N ASP A 801 -21.49 51.50 -11.51
CA ASP A 801 -22.36 50.75 -10.60
C ASP A 801 -22.04 51.07 -9.13
N LYS A 802 -23.02 51.65 -8.43
CA LYS A 802 -22.94 52.05 -7.02
C LYS A 802 -22.70 50.88 -6.06
N MET A 803 -23.06 49.65 -6.43
CA MET A 803 -22.92 48.48 -5.55
C MET A 803 -21.47 47.96 -5.44
N ARG A 804 -20.57 48.38 -6.35
CA ARG A 804 -19.20 47.86 -6.41
C ARG A 804 -18.12 48.94 -6.38
N PHE A 805 -18.48 50.22 -6.49
CA PHE A 805 -17.50 51.29 -6.68
C PHE A 805 -17.99 52.67 -6.18
N ASP A 806 -17.14 53.35 -5.40
CA ASP A 806 -17.38 54.72 -4.92
C ASP A 806 -17.23 55.76 -6.05
N LEU A 807 -18.36 56.22 -6.58
CA LEU A 807 -18.41 57.28 -7.61
C LEU A 807 -17.61 58.54 -7.25
N VAL A 808 -17.51 58.86 -5.94
CA VAL A 808 -16.72 59.99 -5.43
C VAL A 808 -15.23 59.83 -5.77
N LEU A 809 -14.67 58.63 -5.62
CA LEU A 809 -13.25 58.34 -5.92
C LEU A 809 -12.92 58.46 -7.42
N ALA A 810 -13.83 58.07 -8.32
CA ALA A 810 -13.66 58.38 -9.74
C ALA A 810 -13.72 59.89 -10.01
N SER A 811 -14.57 60.65 -9.31
CA SER A 811 -14.67 62.10 -9.49
C SER A 811 -13.40 62.85 -9.05
N THR A 812 -12.73 62.40 -7.99
CA THR A 812 -11.45 62.98 -7.54
C THR A 812 -10.30 62.63 -8.48
N GLU A 813 -10.20 61.38 -8.93
CA GLU A 813 -9.16 60.96 -9.88
C GLU A 813 -9.37 61.59 -11.28
N ALA A 814 -10.62 61.84 -11.69
CA ALA A 814 -10.93 62.61 -12.90
C ALA A 814 -10.39 64.04 -12.85
N ARG A 815 -10.54 64.74 -11.71
CA ARG A 815 -9.97 66.08 -11.46
C ARG A 815 -8.45 66.02 -11.47
N GLN A 816 -7.85 65.09 -10.72
CA GLN A 816 -6.39 64.95 -10.66
C GLN A 816 -5.77 64.60 -12.03
N CYS A 817 -6.50 63.89 -12.91
CA CYS A 817 -6.08 63.72 -14.31
C CYS A 817 -6.16 65.01 -15.13
N SER A 818 -7.14 65.89 -14.87
CA SER A 818 -7.22 67.22 -15.49
C SER A 818 -6.05 68.12 -15.10
N ASP A 819 -5.67 68.10 -13.82
CA ASP A 819 -4.53 68.86 -13.29
C ASP A 819 -3.20 68.33 -13.83
N LEU A 820 -3.08 67.01 -14.00
CA LEU A 820 -1.92 66.40 -14.67
C LEU A 820 -1.89 66.70 -16.17
N LEU A 821 -3.04 66.87 -16.84
CA LEU A 821 -3.11 67.23 -18.27
C LEU A 821 -2.66 68.67 -18.53
N SER A 822 -2.98 69.63 -17.65
CA SER A 822 -2.48 71.01 -17.78
C SER A 822 -0.96 71.07 -17.52
N GLN A 823 -0.46 70.39 -16.49
CA GLN A 823 0.98 70.23 -16.24
C GLN A 823 1.70 69.56 -17.43
N ALA A 824 1.08 68.56 -18.07
CA ALA A 824 1.69 67.86 -19.19
C ALA A 824 1.97 68.76 -20.41
N GLN A 825 1.24 69.87 -20.60
CA GLN A 825 1.51 70.82 -21.69
C GLN A 825 2.90 71.47 -21.55
N TYR A 826 3.29 71.81 -20.32
CA TYR A 826 4.63 72.32 -20.00
C TYR A 826 5.71 71.26 -20.29
N HIS A 827 5.49 70.01 -19.90
CA HIS A 827 6.42 68.91 -20.19
C HIS A 827 6.53 68.60 -21.69
N VAL A 828 5.46 68.74 -22.48
CA VAL A 828 5.50 68.64 -23.95
C VAL A 828 6.33 69.79 -24.54
N ALA A 829 6.18 71.02 -24.06
CA ALA A 829 6.98 72.16 -24.51
C ALA A 829 8.48 71.97 -24.19
N ARG A 830 8.80 71.48 -22.98
CA ARG A 830 10.18 71.11 -22.59
C ARG A 830 10.77 70.04 -23.52
N ALA A 831 10.02 68.97 -23.77
CA ALA A 831 10.48 67.85 -24.59
C ALA A 831 10.65 68.19 -26.08
N ARG A 832 9.94 69.22 -26.59
CA ARG A 832 10.18 69.76 -27.94
C ARG A 832 11.54 70.46 -28.03
N LYS A 833 11.86 71.34 -27.07
CA LYS A 833 13.16 72.01 -27.01
C LYS A 833 14.32 71.01 -26.96
N GLN A 834 14.21 69.97 -26.14
CA GLN A 834 15.22 68.90 -26.06
C GLN A 834 15.37 68.14 -27.40
N ASP A 835 14.26 67.85 -28.10
CA ASP A 835 14.28 67.22 -29.43
C ASP A 835 14.73 68.19 -30.54
N GLU A 836 14.73 69.51 -30.32
CA GLU A 836 15.30 70.54 -31.21
C GLU A 836 16.81 70.70 -30.96
N GLU A 837 17.23 70.81 -29.70
CA GLU A 837 18.63 70.80 -29.24
C GLU A 837 19.38 69.53 -29.71
N GLU A 838 18.78 68.34 -29.55
CA GLU A 838 19.35 67.09 -30.07
C GLU A 838 19.52 67.08 -31.60
N LYS A 839 18.64 67.74 -32.36
CA LYS A 839 18.77 67.84 -33.82
C LYS A 839 19.86 68.82 -34.23
N GLU A 840 19.98 69.94 -33.52
CA GLU A 840 21.09 70.88 -33.75
C GLU A 840 22.45 70.24 -33.45
N ILE A 841 22.57 69.49 -32.35
CA ILE A 841 23.81 68.79 -31.99
C ILE A 841 24.14 67.75 -33.07
N ARG A 842 23.16 66.95 -33.52
CA ARG A 842 23.36 65.99 -34.63
C ARG A 842 23.75 66.69 -35.94
N ALA A 843 23.11 67.81 -36.28
CA ALA A 843 23.45 68.59 -37.47
C ALA A 843 24.87 69.19 -37.42
N LYS A 844 25.33 69.63 -36.24
CA LYS A 844 26.71 70.09 -36.03
C LYS A 844 27.71 68.94 -36.18
N GLN A 845 27.43 67.77 -35.61
CA GLN A 845 28.25 66.56 -35.78
C GLN A 845 28.32 66.08 -37.24
N ASP A 846 27.21 66.10 -37.98
CA ASP A 846 27.21 65.76 -39.41
C ASP A 846 27.98 66.81 -40.25
N GLN A 847 27.91 68.10 -39.90
CA GLN A 847 28.71 69.16 -40.54
C GLN A 847 30.22 69.01 -40.27
N GLU A 848 30.63 68.71 -39.03
CA GLU A 848 32.02 68.42 -38.67
C GLU A 848 32.54 67.19 -39.43
N ARG A 849 31.72 66.13 -39.52
CA ARG A 849 32.02 64.91 -40.24
C ARG A 849 32.15 65.12 -41.75
N ASP A 850 31.28 65.95 -42.36
CA ASP A 850 31.38 66.27 -43.79
C ASP A 850 32.50 67.29 -44.08
N PHE A 851 32.87 68.16 -43.14
CA PHE A 851 34.09 68.98 -43.23
C PHE A 851 35.35 68.11 -43.23
N LEU A 852 35.45 67.14 -42.32
CA LEU A 852 36.54 66.15 -42.30
C LEU A 852 36.60 65.34 -43.60
N ARG A 853 35.45 64.93 -44.16
CA ARG A 853 35.38 64.29 -45.49
C ARG A 853 35.89 65.19 -46.62
N GLN A 854 35.57 66.49 -46.59
CA GLN A 854 36.08 67.45 -47.58
C GLN A 854 37.59 67.69 -47.44
N GLN A 855 38.14 67.68 -46.22
CA GLN A 855 39.60 67.72 -46.01
C GLN A 855 40.26 66.46 -46.58
N MET A 856 39.74 65.28 -46.25
CA MET A 856 40.23 64.00 -46.82
C MET A 856 40.20 63.99 -48.35
N HIS A 857 39.13 64.51 -48.98
CA HIS A 857 39.05 64.61 -50.44
C HIS A 857 40.09 65.57 -51.02
N LYS A 858 40.26 66.75 -50.40
CA LYS A 858 41.26 67.75 -50.84
C LYS A 858 42.70 67.23 -50.71
N GLU A 859 43.02 66.54 -49.62
CA GLU A 859 44.32 65.85 -49.49
C GLU A 859 44.51 64.80 -50.59
N GLN A 860 43.45 64.07 -50.95
CA GLN A 860 43.50 63.03 -51.98
C GLN A 860 43.67 63.64 -53.40
N GLU A 861 43.08 64.81 -53.65
CA GLU A 861 43.30 65.60 -54.87
C GLU A 861 44.71 66.22 -54.91
N GLU A 862 45.22 66.76 -53.80
CA GLU A 862 46.58 67.32 -53.73
C GLU A 862 47.65 66.23 -53.89
N LYS A 863 47.40 65.02 -53.38
CA LYS A 863 48.25 63.84 -53.64
C LYS A 863 48.20 63.42 -55.12
N ARG A 864 47.08 63.61 -55.81
CA ARG A 864 46.99 63.42 -57.28
C ARG A 864 47.72 64.51 -58.07
N THR A 865 47.56 65.79 -57.75
CA THR A 865 48.26 66.86 -58.48
C THR A 865 49.77 66.77 -58.31
N LYS A 866 50.26 66.43 -57.11
CA LYS A 866 51.69 66.14 -56.88
C LYS A 866 52.20 64.96 -57.72
N LEU A 867 51.41 63.88 -57.84
CA LEU A 867 51.74 62.76 -58.74
C LEU A 867 51.77 63.19 -60.22
N GLU A 868 50.85 64.04 -60.66
CA GLU A 868 50.80 64.57 -62.04
C GLU A 868 51.95 65.56 -62.31
N GLU A 869 52.34 66.38 -61.34
CA GLU A 869 53.54 67.23 -61.42
C GLU A 869 54.83 66.41 -61.46
N ASP A 870 54.96 65.39 -60.61
CA ASP A 870 56.18 64.58 -60.58
C ASP A 870 56.30 63.70 -61.84
N GLN A 871 55.17 63.30 -62.45
CA GLN A 871 55.16 62.74 -63.80
C GLN A 871 55.63 63.76 -64.86
N LYS A 872 55.23 65.03 -64.79
CA LYS A 872 55.73 66.09 -65.68
C LYS A 872 57.23 66.33 -65.48
N LYS A 873 57.70 66.47 -64.24
CA LYS A 873 59.14 66.60 -63.91
C LYS A 873 59.93 65.40 -64.43
N LEU A 874 59.39 64.17 -64.30
CA LEU A 874 60.00 62.96 -64.86
C LEU A 874 60.06 62.99 -66.39
N LEU A 875 59.02 63.47 -67.08
CA LEU A 875 58.99 63.64 -68.54
C LEU A 875 59.98 64.71 -69.02
N GLU A 876 60.07 65.86 -68.34
CA GLU A 876 61.03 66.92 -68.61
C GLU A 876 62.47 66.47 -68.37
N GLN A 877 62.72 65.75 -67.27
CA GLN A 877 64.00 65.09 -67.03
C GLN A 877 64.32 64.09 -68.15
N ARG A 878 63.34 63.31 -68.63
CA ARG A 878 63.51 62.38 -69.75
C ARG A 878 63.88 63.11 -71.05
N ALA A 879 63.26 64.25 -71.33
CA ALA A 879 63.61 65.11 -72.48
C ALA A 879 65.03 65.69 -72.32
N MET A 880 65.38 66.22 -71.14
CA MET A 880 66.73 66.68 -70.83
C MET A 880 67.76 65.55 -70.88
N TYR A 881 67.41 64.31 -70.54
CA TYR A 881 68.29 63.15 -70.70
C TYR A 881 68.44 62.75 -72.17
N VAL A 882 67.45 62.98 -73.04
CA VAL A 882 67.59 62.79 -74.49
C VAL A 882 68.54 63.84 -75.11
N GLU A 883 68.45 65.11 -74.69
CA GLU A 883 69.45 66.11 -75.12
C GLU A 883 70.84 65.83 -74.53
N LYS A 884 70.92 65.54 -73.22
CA LYS A 884 72.19 65.22 -72.56
C LYS A 884 72.81 63.94 -73.09
N THR A 885 72.04 62.95 -73.58
CA THR A 885 72.63 61.78 -74.26
C THR A 885 73.10 62.09 -75.68
N LYS A 886 72.47 63.02 -76.42
CA LYS A 886 73.08 63.58 -77.65
C LYS A 886 74.41 64.28 -77.36
N GLY A 887 74.48 65.06 -76.28
CA GLY A 887 75.70 65.78 -75.84
C GLY A 887 76.76 64.92 -75.14
N LEU A 888 76.38 63.75 -74.58
CA LEU A 888 77.31 62.78 -73.98
C LEU A 888 77.80 61.74 -75.00
N LEU A 889 77.09 61.52 -76.12
CA LEU A 889 77.61 60.68 -77.22
C LEU A 889 78.82 61.29 -77.93
N SER A 890 79.12 62.57 -77.74
CA SER A 890 80.24 63.25 -78.41
C SER A 890 81.58 63.17 -77.66
N PHE A 891 81.65 62.53 -76.49
CA PHE A 891 82.91 62.25 -75.78
C PHE A 891 82.87 60.89 -75.06
N ALA A 892 83.80 60.00 -75.46
CA ALA A 892 84.00 58.63 -74.98
C ALA A 892 82.83 57.66 -75.25
N ASP A 893 83.01 56.45 -75.80
CA ASP A 893 84.21 55.65 -76.10
C ASP A 893 85.29 55.63 -75.01
N GLY A 894 85.07 54.76 -74.02
CA GLY A 894 85.84 54.76 -72.78
C GLY A 894 84.96 54.42 -71.59
N MET A 895 84.50 53.17 -71.56
CA MET A 895 84.29 52.31 -70.37
C MET A 895 83.64 52.95 -69.11
N LYS A 896 82.54 52.38 -68.59
CA LYS A 896 82.60 51.26 -67.62
C LYS A 896 83.73 51.49 -66.59
N GLU A 897 83.45 51.83 -65.35
CA GLU A 897 82.86 50.89 -64.38
C GLU A 897 81.91 51.65 -63.43
N GLU A 898 80.66 51.21 -63.25
CA GLU A 898 80.23 50.07 -62.40
C GLU A 898 80.11 50.51 -60.92
N ARG A 899 79.43 49.68 -60.11
CA ARG A 899 79.48 49.65 -58.64
C ARG A 899 78.64 50.71 -57.89
N LYS A 900 77.91 50.34 -56.83
CA LYS A 900 77.52 48.97 -56.38
C LYS A 900 76.32 49.01 -55.44
N GLU A 901 75.82 47.80 -55.15
CA GLU A 901 75.43 47.34 -53.81
C GLU A 901 75.75 48.28 -52.62
N LYS A 902 74.95 48.22 -51.55
CA LYS A 902 75.34 47.51 -50.29
C LYS A 902 74.13 47.39 -49.33
N ARG A 903 73.87 46.20 -48.76
CA ARG A 903 74.35 45.68 -47.44
C ARG A 903 73.98 46.62 -46.28
N LYS A 904 73.40 46.21 -45.14
CA LYS A 904 73.34 44.92 -44.39
C LYS A 904 71.94 44.77 -43.72
N GLY A 905 71.56 43.65 -43.08
CA GLY A 905 72.26 42.37 -42.87
C GLY A 905 72.67 42.09 -41.41
N GLY A 906 71.76 41.52 -40.60
CA GLY A 906 71.96 41.10 -39.19
C GLY A 906 71.56 42.18 -38.15
N GLY A 907 71.07 41.85 -36.94
CA GLY A 907 70.74 40.56 -36.31
C GLY A 907 69.83 40.76 -35.06
N ARG A 908 69.00 39.79 -34.63
CA ARG A 908 69.29 38.81 -33.55
C ARG A 908 69.84 39.46 -32.24
N VAL A 909 69.25 39.34 -31.03
CA VAL A 909 68.04 38.66 -30.44
C VAL A 909 67.65 39.49 -29.18
N SER A 910 66.38 39.71 -28.78
CA SER A 910 65.64 38.87 -27.79
C SER A 910 64.34 39.50 -27.27
N ARG A 911 63.52 38.71 -26.54
CA ARG A 911 62.40 39.08 -25.63
C ARG A 911 61.11 39.72 -26.21
N LYS A 912 60.47 38.97 -27.12
CA LYS A 912 59.16 38.32 -26.93
C LYS A 912 57.92 39.14 -26.45
N LYS A 913 56.96 39.32 -27.39
CA LYS A 913 55.50 39.55 -27.25
C LYS A 913 55.02 40.82 -26.50
N GLY A 914 54.44 41.74 -27.27
CA GLY A 914 53.48 42.76 -26.81
C GLY A 914 53.15 43.77 -27.91
N ASP A 915 51.86 43.91 -28.21
CA ASP A 915 51.16 45.09 -28.78
C ASP A 915 51.60 45.79 -30.08
N PHE A 916 50.73 46.74 -30.48
CA PHE A 916 50.83 47.73 -31.56
C PHE A 916 50.95 47.22 -32.99
N ASP A 917 49.81 46.74 -33.49
CA ASP A 917 49.24 47.30 -34.73
C ASP A 917 47.84 47.83 -34.36
N GLU A 918 47.79 49.03 -33.77
CA GLU A 918 46.60 49.57 -33.09
C GLU A 918 45.91 50.65 -33.93
N PHE A 919 44.63 50.47 -34.24
CA PHE A 919 43.76 51.60 -34.59
C PHE A 919 43.00 52.02 -33.33
N VAL A 920 43.65 52.91 -32.58
CA VAL A 920 43.31 53.40 -31.23
C VAL A 920 41.82 53.80 -31.17
N ASN A 921 40.91 53.15 -30.44
CA ASN A 921 40.88 52.64 -29.05
C ASN A 921 40.62 53.75 -28.03
N ASP A 922 39.45 53.72 -27.38
CA ASP A 922 39.12 54.61 -26.25
C ASP A 922 38.25 53.84 -25.24
N GLY A 923 38.87 53.56 -24.10
CA GLY A 923 38.22 53.32 -22.82
C GLY A 923 38.97 54.18 -21.79
N SER A 924 38.35 54.65 -20.71
CA SER A 924 37.41 53.91 -19.87
C SER A 924 36.40 54.80 -19.14
N ASP A 925 35.27 54.25 -18.69
CA ASP A 925 35.06 53.92 -17.27
C ASP A 925 33.71 53.20 -17.02
N GLU A 926 33.41 52.89 -15.75
CA GLU A 926 32.38 51.95 -15.31
C GLU A 926 30.94 52.53 -15.23
N ASP A 927 30.07 51.76 -14.57
CA ASP A 927 28.70 52.07 -14.11
C ASP A 927 27.54 52.18 -15.13
N LEU A 928 26.97 51.01 -15.44
CA LEU A 928 25.71 50.52 -14.83
C LEU A 928 24.62 51.56 -14.40
N PRO A 929 23.32 51.17 -14.44
CA PRO A 929 22.64 50.35 -15.45
C PRO A 929 21.21 50.88 -15.79
N VAL A 930 20.38 50.00 -16.39
CA VAL A 930 18.90 49.94 -16.26
C VAL A 930 18.00 50.66 -17.30
N ARG A 931 16.99 49.89 -17.77
CA ARG A 931 15.72 50.29 -18.43
C ARG A 931 15.82 50.82 -19.87
N ARG A 932 14.85 50.52 -20.76
CA ARG A 932 13.84 49.43 -20.85
C ARG A 932 13.37 49.43 -22.34
N ARG A 933 12.88 48.32 -22.92
CA ARG A 933 11.43 48.07 -23.14
C ARG A 933 10.60 49.37 -23.35
N LYS A 934 9.71 49.51 -24.36
CA LYS A 934 8.75 48.48 -24.79
C LYS A 934 7.86 48.92 -25.97
N LYS A 935 7.41 47.92 -26.75
CA LYS A 935 6.02 47.61 -27.22
C LYS A 935 5.07 48.72 -27.75
N ARG A 936 4.41 48.28 -28.85
CA ARG A 936 3.01 48.58 -29.33
C ARG A 936 2.83 49.91 -30.07
N LYS A 937 2.06 49.98 -31.18
CA LYS A 937 0.73 49.44 -31.62
C LYS A 937 -0.47 50.21 -31.04
N GLY A 938 -1.35 50.64 -31.95
CA GLY A 938 -2.50 51.53 -31.72
C GLY A 938 -2.17 52.98 -32.12
N GLY A 939 -2.99 53.70 -32.89
CA GLY A 939 -4.29 53.39 -33.51
C GLY A 939 -5.12 54.68 -33.67
N SER A 940 -6.03 54.74 -34.67
CA SER A 940 -6.73 55.97 -35.18
C SER A 940 -5.79 57.00 -35.86
N GLY A 941 -6.18 57.78 -36.88
CA GLY A 941 -7.52 58.06 -37.48
C GLY A 941 -8.11 59.36 -36.92
N SER A 942 -8.69 60.30 -37.69
CA SER A 942 -9.16 60.35 -39.11
C SER A 942 -8.94 61.76 -39.75
N GLU A 943 -9.63 62.06 -40.88
CA GLU A 943 -9.66 63.32 -41.69
C GLU A 943 -8.37 63.67 -42.49
N GLU A 944 -8.35 63.99 -43.80
CA GLU A 944 -9.12 64.90 -44.71
C GLU A 944 -8.62 66.36 -44.71
N GLU A 945 -8.52 67.11 -45.83
CA GLU A 945 -8.68 66.87 -47.29
C GLU A 945 -7.55 67.62 -48.07
N GLY A 946 -7.16 67.24 -49.30
CA GLY A 946 -5.94 67.83 -49.91
C GLY A 946 -5.59 67.55 -51.40
N ARG A 947 -6.56 67.58 -52.32
CA ARG A 947 -6.45 67.66 -53.81
C ARG A 947 -5.10 68.22 -54.36
N ARG A 948 -4.44 67.73 -55.45
CA ARG A 948 -4.95 67.25 -56.78
C ARG A 948 -3.79 66.86 -57.75
N LYS A 949 -3.98 65.85 -58.63
CA LYS A 949 -3.35 65.66 -59.99
C LYS A 949 -1.80 65.43 -60.05
N ARG A 950 -1.15 64.82 -61.05
CA ARG A 950 -1.40 63.97 -62.27
C ARG A 950 0.01 63.43 -62.72
N ARG A 951 0.24 62.38 -63.54
CA ARG A 951 -0.56 61.45 -64.39
C ARG A 951 0.27 60.18 -64.73
N ARG A 952 -0.36 59.00 -64.79
CA ARG A 952 -0.11 57.79 -65.64
C ARG A 952 1.34 57.32 -65.98
N ASN A 953 1.65 56.06 -65.60
CA ASN A 953 1.69 54.84 -66.45
C ASN A 953 2.03 54.97 -67.96
N PRO A 954 2.71 53.97 -68.60
CA PRO A 954 2.26 52.57 -68.54
C PRO A 954 3.28 51.39 -68.75
N ARG A 955 2.76 50.16 -68.56
CA ARG A 955 3.18 48.85 -69.15
C ARG A 955 4.52 48.22 -68.68
N ASP A 956 4.74 46.90 -68.74
CA ASP A 956 3.81 45.80 -69.15
C ASP A 956 4.01 44.46 -68.39
N SER A 957 3.14 43.50 -68.74
CA SER A 957 3.12 42.03 -68.46
C SER A 957 4.45 41.27 -68.46
N GLY A 958 4.58 40.07 -67.85
CA GLY A 958 3.54 39.22 -67.25
C GLY A 958 4.03 37.85 -66.71
N SER A 959 3.23 36.79 -66.92
CA SER A 959 3.41 35.38 -66.52
C SER A 959 4.78 34.76 -66.82
N GLY A 960 5.25 33.71 -66.11
CA GLY A 960 4.61 32.89 -65.07
C GLY A 960 5.43 31.61 -64.77
N SER A 961 4.76 30.55 -64.30
CA SER A 961 5.00 29.10 -64.55
C SER A 961 6.28 28.65 -65.30
N ASP A 962 7.01 27.58 -64.95
CA ASP A 962 6.84 26.56 -63.89
C ASP A 962 8.04 25.57 -63.90
N ILE A 963 8.05 24.59 -62.98
CA ILE A 963 8.62 23.22 -63.15
C ILE A 963 10.17 23.00 -63.18
N GLU A 964 10.56 21.87 -62.56
CA GLU A 964 11.81 21.08 -62.63
C GLU A 964 13.20 21.78 -62.66
N GLY A 965 13.84 21.81 -61.49
CA GLY A 965 15.27 22.10 -61.35
C GLY A 965 16.17 20.86 -61.51
N GLY A 966 17.15 20.92 -62.42
CA GLY A 966 18.09 19.83 -62.69
C GLY A 966 19.58 20.19 -62.53
N HIS A 967 20.24 19.48 -61.60
CA HIS A 967 21.69 19.20 -61.53
C HIS A 967 22.77 20.25 -61.10
N LYS A 968 23.66 19.73 -60.21
CA LYS A 968 25.13 19.91 -60.11
C LYS A 968 25.73 21.16 -59.40
N LYS A 969 26.02 20.96 -58.11
CA LYS A 969 27.36 20.99 -57.45
C LYS A 969 27.18 20.36 -56.04
N ARG A 970 27.92 19.33 -55.61
CA ARG A 970 29.33 19.27 -55.15
C ARG A 970 29.65 20.41 -54.16
N ILE A 971 30.15 20.21 -52.93
CA ILE A 971 30.58 19.04 -52.12
C ILE A 971 30.52 19.53 -50.65
N ALA A 972 30.22 18.77 -49.58
CA ALA A 972 29.58 17.45 -49.38
C ALA A 972 29.07 17.38 -47.91
N SER A 973 28.71 16.20 -47.38
CA SER A 973 28.17 16.00 -46.02
C SER A 973 28.59 14.64 -45.41
N ASP A 974 27.95 14.29 -44.28
CA ASP A 974 27.84 12.95 -43.64
C ASP A 974 28.86 12.64 -42.53
N SER A 975 28.55 11.83 -41.50
CA SER A 975 27.27 11.51 -40.80
C SER A 975 27.63 10.81 -39.47
N GLU A 976 26.66 10.25 -38.74
CA GLU A 976 26.88 9.61 -37.41
C GLU A 976 27.33 8.13 -37.49
N SER A 977 27.52 7.51 -36.32
CA SER A 977 27.79 6.09 -36.02
C SER A 977 29.26 5.58 -36.07
N ASP A 978 29.76 5.26 -34.87
CA ASP A 978 30.45 4.04 -34.38
C ASP A 978 31.41 3.19 -35.27
N GLY A 979 32.25 2.37 -34.62
CA GLY A 979 33.03 1.29 -35.27
C GLY A 979 34.55 1.47 -35.24
N GLY A 980 35.17 1.47 -34.06
CA GLY A 980 36.63 1.58 -33.93
C GLY A 980 37.41 0.29 -34.26
N ARG A 981 38.74 0.41 -34.43
CA ARG A 981 39.82 -0.56 -34.03
C ARG A 981 41.12 -0.40 -34.84
N ASN A 982 42.22 -0.37 -34.07
CA ASN A 982 43.50 -1.09 -34.27
C ASN A 982 44.66 -0.53 -35.11
N ARG A 983 45.79 -0.39 -34.39
CA ARG A 983 47.21 -0.63 -34.81
C ARG A 983 47.78 0.38 -35.82
N SER A 984 49.07 0.76 -35.78
CA SER A 984 50.22 0.52 -34.87
C SER A 984 51.28 1.61 -35.19
N GLY A 985 52.27 1.97 -34.38
CA GLY A 985 52.81 1.50 -33.09
C GLY A 985 54.28 1.97 -32.97
N SER A 986 54.91 1.91 -31.78
CA SER A 986 56.35 2.22 -31.49
C SER A 986 56.87 3.64 -31.85
N GLU A 987 57.79 4.30 -31.14
CA GLU A 987 58.22 4.34 -29.71
C GLU A 987 59.14 5.59 -29.55
N ALA A 988 59.65 6.06 -28.41
CA ALA A 988 59.73 5.57 -27.02
C ALA A 988 59.55 6.77 -26.02
N GLY A 989 59.77 6.67 -24.70
CA GLY A 989 60.30 5.58 -23.89
C GLY A 989 60.09 5.75 -22.37
N SER A 990 60.66 4.82 -21.60
CA SER A 990 60.44 4.53 -20.17
C SER A 990 61.24 5.46 -19.20
N PRO A 991 61.19 5.31 -17.83
CA PRO A 991 60.57 4.24 -17.04
C PRO A 991 59.86 4.58 -15.69
N GLN A 992 59.11 3.58 -15.17
CA GLN A 992 58.87 3.24 -13.74
C GLN A 992 58.02 4.17 -12.83
N ARG A 993 57.16 3.66 -11.93
CA ARG A 993 56.53 2.31 -11.79
C ARG A 993 55.31 2.37 -10.84
N SER A 994 54.27 1.56 -11.12
CA SER A 994 53.24 0.97 -10.20
C SER A 994 52.58 1.81 -9.08
N GLY A 995 51.25 1.86 -8.89
CA GLY A 995 50.11 1.26 -9.61
C GLY A 995 49.12 0.49 -8.70
N ASN A 996 47.82 0.53 -9.03
CA ASN A 996 46.71 -0.29 -8.49
C ASN A 996 46.38 -0.16 -6.96
N SER A 997 45.16 -0.44 -6.46
CA SER A 997 43.82 -0.60 -7.06
C SER A 997 42.74 -0.62 -5.95
N VAL A 998 41.48 -0.26 -6.30
CA VAL A 998 40.19 -0.72 -5.74
C VAL A 998 40.14 -1.18 -4.25
N SER A 999 39.46 -0.42 -3.39
CA SER A 999 38.31 -0.91 -2.58
C SER A 999 37.71 0.14 -1.62
N ASP A 1000 36.39 0.28 -1.67
CA ASP A 1000 35.41 0.41 -0.56
C ASP A 1000 35.61 1.37 0.66
N SER A 1001 34.46 1.90 1.13
CA SER A 1001 34.20 2.53 2.44
C SER A 1001 34.89 3.87 2.79
N GLY A 1002 34.41 4.52 3.86
CA GLY A 1002 35.08 5.64 4.53
C GLY A 1002 34.31 6.97 4.53
N SER A 1003 33.67 7.30 5.66
CA SER A 1003 33.11 8.64 5.92
C SER A 1003 34.16 9.63 6.43
N ASP A 1004 33.80 10.92 6.42
CA ASP A 1004 34.45 12.05 7.11
C ASP A 1004 35.88 12.45 6.72
N ARG A 1005 36.05 13.71 6.30
CA ARG A 1005 36.61 14.76 7.19
C ARG A 1005 36.53 16.19 6.60
N PRO A 1006 36.56 17.24 7.46
CA PRO A 1006 36.47 18.64 7.04
C PRO A 1006 37.84 19.37 6.93
N VAL A 1007 37.85 20.49 6.20
CA VAL A 1007 38.98 21.46 6.14
C VAL A 1007 38.40 22.86 6.38
N LYS A 1008 38.51 23.44 7.59
CA LYS A 1008 39.63 24.21 8.20
C LYS A 1008 39.86 25.63 7.66
N ARG A 1009 39.75 26.59 8.58
CA ARG A 1009 40.06 28.04 8.49
C ARG A 1009 41.56 28.33 8.28
N LYS A 1010 41.93 29.54 7.78
CA LYS A 1010 42.61 30.61 8.58
C LYS A 1010 43.10 31.84 7.76
N ARG A 1011 42.80 33.05 8.27
CA ARG A 1011 43.64 34.27 8.45
C ARG A 1011 42.68 35.47 8.68
N VAL A 1012 42.73 36.40 9.65
CA VAL A 1012 43.59 36.80 10.81
C VAL A 1012 44.30 38.16 10.65
N HIS A 1013 43.82 39.15 11.41
CA HIS A 1013 44.54 40.24 12.12
C HIS A 1013 43.74 40.54 13.41
N GLN A 1014 44.37 40.57 14.61
CA GLN A 1014 44.76 41.77 15.41
C GLN A 1014 43.55 42.57 15.97
N GLN A 1015 43.57 43.13 17.20
CA GLN A 1015 44.68 43.45 18.14
C GLN A 1015 44.18 43.49 19.62
N SER A 1016 45.07 43.79 20.59
CA SER A 1016 44.87 43.92 22.08
C SER A 1016 44.46 42.62 22.83
N ASP A 1017 45.08 42.16 23.93
CA ASP A 1017 45.72 42.77 25.14
C ASP A 1017 44.68 43.16 26.24
N SER A 1018 44.81 42.81 27.53
CA SER A 1018 45.87 42.09 28.28
C SER A 1018 45.35 41.27 29.49
N GLU A 1019 46.26 40.53 30.14
CA GLU A 1019 46.06 39.46 31.15
C GLU A 1019 45.60 39.90 32.56
N GLN A 1020 45.05 38.96 33.37
CA GLN A 1020 45.71 38.53 34.64
C GLN A 1020 45.15 37.20 35.22
N SER A 1021 46.08 36.44 35.83
CA SER A 1021 46.07 35.17 36.61
C SER A 1021 44.76 34.70 37.31
N ASP A 1022 44.46 33.40 37.49
CA ASP A 1022 45.24 32.28 38.10
C ASP A 1022 45.59 32.54 39.61
N ASN A 1023 45.62 31.59 40.56
CA ASN A 1023 45.52 30.11 40.53
C ASN A 1023 45.04 29.51 41.90
N GLU A 1024 44.85 28.18 41.93
CA GLU A 1024 45.26 27.23 43.00
C GLU A 1024 44.47 26.88 44.30
N SER A 1025 44.59 25.57 44.62
CA SER A 1025 44.69 24.94 45.96
C SER A 1025 43.44 24.38 46.69
N LYS A 1026 43.68 23.63 47.79
CA LYS A 1026 42.73 22.73 48.49
C LYS A 1026 42.98 22.67 50.01
N ARG A 1027 41.92 22.30 50.76
CA ARG A 1027 41.84 21.68 52.11
C ARG A 1027 41.88 22.56 53.39
N SER A 1028 40.71 22.57 54.05
CA SER A 1028 40.43 22.07 55.42
C SER A 1028 40.46 23.00 56.66
N ARG A 1029 39.52 22.69 57.59
CA ARG A 1029 39.45 23.06 59.03
C ARG A 1029 39.19 24.55 59.38
N SER A 1030 38.68 24.92 60.57
CA SER A 1030 37.71 24.27 61.49
C SER A 1030 37.32 25.19 62.67
N GLY A 1031 36.04 25.23 63.05
CA GLY A 1031 35.51 25.82 64.30
C GLY A 1031 35.26 27.34 64.29
N SER A 1032 34.63 27.96 65.30
CA SER A 1032 33.64 27.48 66.31
C SER A 1032 33.37 28.57 67.36
N GLU A 1033 32.12 29.01 67.59
CA GLU A 1033 31.66 29.58 68.88
C GLU A 1033 30.13 29.84 68.94
N ASN A 1034 29.49 29.37 70.04
CA ASN A 1034 28.53 30.03 70.97
C ASN A 1034 27.36 30.92 70.47
N GLU A 1035 26.19 31.03 71.12
CA GLU A 1035 25.31 30.31 72.10
C GLU A 1035 24.07 31.27 72.29
N SER A 1036 22.92 31.07 72.98
CA SER A 1036 22.34 30.06 73.88
C SER A 1036 20.78 30.13 73.78
N ARG A 1037 19.99 29.04 73.88
CA ARG A 1037 19.31 28.46 75.08
C ARG A 1037 18.03 29.18 75.61
N PRO A 1038 17.16 28.51 76.41
CA PRO A 1038 16.80 27.08 76.43
C PRO A 1038 15.30 26.76 76.74
N GLY A 1039 14.93 25.46 76.67
CA GLY A 1039 13.85 24.83 77.48
C GLY A 1039 12.73 24.12 76.71
N SER A 1040 12.10 23.04 77.16
CA SER A 1040 12.32 22.16 78.34
C SER A 1040 11.56 20.82 78.18
N PRO A 1041 12.01 19.67 78.74
CA PRO A 1041 11.23 18.44 78.83
C PRO A 1041 10.98 17.92 80.27
N ALA A 1042 9.73 17.60 80.63
CA ALA A 1042 9.30 16.88 81.86
C ALA A 1042 7.85 16.35 81.71
N ALA A 1043 7.29 15.64 82.71
CA ALA A 1043 6.06 14.86 82.57
C ALA A 1043 5.09 14.87 83.78
N ALA A 1044 3.88 14.34 83.50
CA ALA A 1044 2.95 13.59 84.38
C ALA A 1044 1.73 14.26 85.08
N SER A 1045 0.62 13.50 85.09
CA SER A 1045 -0.47 13.38 86.10
C SER A 1045 -1.74 14.30 86.07
N GLY A 1046 -2.89 13.70 86.45
CA GLY A 1046 -4.24 14.31 86.54
C GLY A 1046 -5.10 14.02 85.28
N SER A 1047 -6.22 13.28 85.21
CA SER A 1047 -7.44 13.11 86.06
C SER A 1047 -8.24 14.40 86.27
N GLU A 1048 -9.57 14.51 86.06
CA GLU A 1048 -10.62 13.59 85.54
C GLU A 1048 -11.90 14.44 85.26
N ALA A 1049 -13.03 14.01 84.67
CA ALA A 1049 -13.56 12.76 84.09
C ALA A 1049 -14.65 13.09 83.02
N GLY A 1050 -15.33 12.11 82.39
CA GLY A 1050 -16.51 12.39 81.54
C GLY A 1050 -17.10 11.19 80.76
N SER A 1051 -18.23 10.65 81.21
CA SER A 1051 -19.08 9.61 80.58
C SER A 1051 -20.47 9.64 81.29
N PRO A 1052 -21.55 8.94 80.86
CA PRO A 1052 -21.68 7.94 79.79
C PRO A 1052 -22.94 8.14 78.88
N ALA A 1053 -23.43 7.04 78.28
CA ALA A 1053 -24.75 6.82 77.64
C ALA A 1053 -24.93 7.31 76.17
N CYS A 1054 -25.69 6.62 75.30
CA CYS A 1054 -26.49 5.40 75.51
C CYS A 1054 -26.48 4.39 74.33
N SER A 1055 -27.04 3.22 74.63
CA SER A 1055 -26.92 1.91 73.98
C SER A 1055 -27.79 1.67 72.72
N PRO A 1056 -27.61 0.54 72.00
CA PRO A 1056 -28.33 0.23 70.75
C PRO A 1056 -29.40 -0.87 70.88
N HIS A 1057 -30.07 -1.17 69.77
CA HIS A 1057 -30.71 -2.47 69.45
C HIS A 1057 -30.24 -2.85 68.01
N ARG A 1058 -29.88 -4.09 67.64
CA ARG A 1058 -30.52 -5.43 67.79
C ARG A 1058 -31.89 -5.53 67.09
N SER A 1059 -32.35 -6.64 66.52
CA SER A 1059 -31.76 -7.83 65.84
C SER A 1059 -32.96 -8.60 65.21
N ASP A 1060 -32.95 -9.82 64.64
CA ASP A 1060 -31.98 -10.94 64.54
C ASP A 1060 -32.40 -11.88 63.37
N ASN A 1061 -31.53 -12.82 62.97
CA ASN A 1061 -31.81 -14.09 62.25
C ASN A 1061 -32.48 -14.11 60.84
N GLY A 1062 -31.97 -15.01 59.98
CA GLY A 1062 -32.78 -16.20 59.64
C GLY A 1062 -33.06 -16.57 58.17
N SER A 1063 -32.24 -17.49 57.63
CA SER A 1063 -32.63 -18.67 56.84
C SER A 1063 -33.29 -18.56 55.43
N GLU A 1064 -32.73 -19.33 54.50
CA GLU A 1064 -33.41 -20.03 53.39
C GLU A 1064 -34.60 -20.89 53.90
N PRO A 1065 -35.66 -21.21 53.10
CA PRO A 1065 -35.54 -21.92 51.82
C PRO A 1065 -36.52 -21.53 50.70
N GLY A 1066 -36.39 -22.19 49.54
CA GLY A 1066 -37.21 -21.94 48.35
C GLY A 1066 -38.33 -22.96 48.05
N ALA A 1067 -38.74 -22.94 46.78
CA ALA A 1067 -39.61 -23.89 46.07
C ALA A 1067 -41.15 -23.85 46.29
N SER A 1068 -41.87 -23.73 45.15
CA SER A 1068 -43.23 -24.23 44.86
C SER A 1068 -44.45 -23.61 45.59
N ALA A 1069 -45.66 -23.54 45.02
CA ALA A 1069 -46.15 -23.60 43.62
C ALA A 1069 -47.66 -23.20 43.58
N LYS A 1070 -48.30 -23.29 42.39
CA LYS A 1070 -49.77 -23.30 42.14
C LYS A 1070 -50.49 -21.92 42.25
N GLU A 1071 -51.11 -21.42 41.16
CA GLU A 1071 -52.51 -21.59 40.69
C GLU A 1071 -53.48 -20.52 41.26
N ALA A 1072 -54.40 -19.88 40.51
CA ALA A 1072 -54.69 -19.96 39.07
C ALA A 1072 -55.48 -18.73 38.50
N SER A 1073 -55.54 -18.67 37.16
CA SER A 1073 -56.65 -18.21 36.30
C SER A 1073 -57.30 -16.81 36.45
N ASN A 1074 -57.10 -15.94 35.44
CA ASN A 1074 -58.09 -15.62 34.39
C ASN A 1074 -57.40 -14.78 33.27
N HIS A 1075 -57.33 -15.24 32.02
CA HIS A 1075 -58.30 -15.06 30.92
C HIS A 1075 -58.42 -13.60 30.40
N GLY A 1076 -58.17 -13.28 29.12
CA GLY A 1076 -57.65 -14.11 28.02
C GLY A 1076 -57.83 -13.48 26.62
N SER A 1077 -57.24 -14.12 25.58
CA SER A 1077 -57.36 -13.85 24.11
C SER A 1077 -56.98 -12.45 23.59
N GLY A 1078 -56.37 -12.27 22.41
CA GLY A 1078 -55.81 -13.15 21.37
C GLY A 1078 -55.29 -12.22 20.23
N SER A 1079 -54.31 -12.49 19.35
CA SER A 1079 -53.59 -13.67 18.86
C SER A 1079 -53.54 -13.52 17.32
N ASP A 1080 -52.52 -12.82 16.81
CA ASP A 1080 -52.17 -12.71 15.38
C ASP A 1080 -50.69 -13.11 15.22
N SER A 1081 -50.40 -13.94 14.22
CA SER A 1081 -49.08 -14.50 13.82
C SER A 1081 -49.32 -15.45 12.63
N ASP A 1082 -48.57 -15.45 11.52
CA ASP A 1082 -47.43 -14.61 11.08
C ASP A 1082 -47.56 -14.34 9.56
#